data_AF-H8Z1Y5-F1
#
_entry.id   AF-H8Z1Y5-F1
#
_cell.length_a   1.000
_cell.length_b   1.000
_cell.length_c   1.000
_cell.angle_alpha   90.00
_cell.angle_beta   90.00
_cell.angle_gamma   90.00
#
_symmetry.space_group_name_H-M   'P 1'
#
loop_
_entity.id
_entity.type
_entity.pdbx_description
1 polymer ?
#
loop_
_entity_poly.entity_id
_entity_poly.type
_entity_poly.pdbx_seq_one_letter_code
_entity_poly.pdbx_strand_id
1 'polypeptide(L)'
;MISTLGTSWSIVPELFAFTNPQQLDLYAHHESCAQIAAQRAEYGIVGVNRIWVVTTEKMRTDRLREWAARIEMPIDIWHPLGVDELASVRENRAMADLIYRVVLRGREVTRNGRLYLSLAGGRKTMSAEMQQAGMLFGCDALLHVVDRQLPSGIERLSDQDVGAFCAPLPKPYADIYQPLVTLGRCPPNAALEVHPSIRSADFPVPPAGGAVPPELPLYEEVRRRLRQADSLIYNFSCQVSQAEAQSNFHGLYMLPPDRVKALRATRLGADSARTQADLGWLAQLPKSDLHCHLGGVLDAAGLIEVATTSAAQVREREAVNPELARQLKQVRALAAAEDLDGLRALLGAATAQTPDFRQIRQWDTQEPWGVCGFLMAFTDRPALLDALVFDALRDPARYQGIGIAAYEPLGDLQGSALLQCEASLRAACAMVRRAARRDRLRYLELRCSPHNYTRGGLSAQQVVDILLDSLSDETDCDIRLLFIASRHRRMSEAIQHIELAQDLRAASADFRRRFVGFDLAGNEQQRSPVEMRDAFRPLLKACIPISIHAGEDQPVNNIWEATYELSAERIGHGLTLHDNPELLRRCVERRIAVEMCPSSNYQIVGFRDFVLQAGPDTQYPLADYLSAGLRVTVNTDNPGISRTDPSQELYKAAAMTPGGLTYWEVLQLIRNGFQAAFCNRQDRRELLGRAEAELMEWLTETASRDV
;
A
#
# COMPACT_ATOMS: atom_id res chain seq x y z
N MET A 1 5.35 -35.07 -16.43
CA MET A 1 5.66 -33.98 -17.39
C MET A 1 4.86 -34.20 -18.66
N ILE A 2 4.35 -33.15 -19.29
CA ILE A 2 3.71 -33.21 -20.61
C ILE A 2 4.59 -32.44 -21.60
N SER A 3 4.93 -33.05 -22.74
CA SER A 3 5.71 -32.44 -23.80
C SER A 3 5.02 -32.53 -25.15
N THR A 4 5.41 -31.65 -26.06
CA THR A 4 5.05 -31.76 -27.48
C THR A 4 6.22 -32.29 -28.28
N LEU A 5 5.93 -32.97 -29.39
CA LEU A 5 6.92 -33.55 -30.27
C LEU A 5 6.55 -33.27 -31.74
N GLY A 6 7.43 -32.62 -32.49
CA GLY A 6 7.18 -32.20 -33.86
C GLY A 6 8.39 -32.23 -34.81
N THR A 7 9.62 -32.24 -34.30
CA THR A 7 10.84 -32.29 -35.15
C THR A 7 11.93 -33.22 -34.62
N SER A 8 12.29 -33.16 -33.33
CA SER A 8 13.28 -34.06 -32.73
C SER A 8 12.78 -34.64 -31.41
N TRP A 9 13.09 -35.92 -31.17
CA TRP A 9 12.74 -36.65 -29.96
C TRP A 9 13.73 -36.43 -28.81
N SER A 10 14.94 -35.93 -29.08
CA SER A 10 16.01 -35.73 -28.07
C SER A 10 15.63 -34.75 -26.97
N ILE A 11 14.70 -33.86 -27.27
CA ILE A 11 14.22 -32.83 -26.36
C ILE A 11 13.57 -33.39 -25.09
N VAL A 12 12.94 -34.56 -25.17
CA VAL A 12 12.31 -35.20 -24.02
C VAL A 12 13.38 -35.69 -23.03
N PRO A 13 14.45 -36.40 -23.47
CA PRO A 13 15.63 -36.66 -22.65
C PRO A 13 16.25 -35.42 -22.02
N GLU A 14 16.43 -34.33 -22.79
CA GLU A 14 17.00 -33.08 -22.30
C GLU A 14 16.20 -32.52 -21.11
N LEU A 15 14.87 -32.41 -21.27
CA LEU A 15 13.97 -31.95 -20.21
C LEU A 15 13.90 -32.91 -19.03
N PHE A 16 13.90 -34.22 -19.30
CA PHE A 16 13.88 -35.23 -18.25
C PHE A 16 15.15 -35.18 -17.38
N ALA A 17 16.31 -34.98 -18.00
CA ALA A 17 17.57 -34.85 -17.26
C ALA A 17 17.61 -33.58 -16.40
N PHE A 18 16.94 -32.51 -16.84
CA PHE A 18 16.75 -31.34 -16.00
C PHE A 18 15.93 -31.69 -14.75
N THR A 19 14.81 -32.41 -14.88
CA THR A 19 13.95 -32.74 -13.73
C THR A 19 14.49 -33.88 -12.85
N ASN A 20 15.21 -34.84 -13.43
CA ASN A 20 15.66 -36.09 -12.78
C ASN A 20 17.19 -36.29 -12.87
N PRO A 21 18.01 -35.34 -12.39
CA PRO A 21 19.47 -35.44 -12.53
C PRO A 21 20.06 -36.66 -11.81
N GLN A 22 19.38 -37.22 -10.81
CA GLN A 22 19.83 -38.43 -10.11
C GLN A 22 19.67 -39.71 -10.97
N GLN A 23 18.75 -39.71 -11.93
CA GLN A 23 18.48 -40.85 -12.82
C GLN A 23 19.19 -40.68 -14.16
N LEU A 24 19.27 -39.45 -14.66
CA LEU A 24 19.98 -39.11 -15.89
C LEU A 24 20.55 -37.69 -15.77
N ASP A 25 21.87 -37.55 -15.61
CA ASP A 25 22.53 -36.25 -15.55
C ASP A 25 23.18 -35.87 -16.89
N LEU A 26 22.36 -35.52 -17.89
CA LEU A 26 22.87 -35.05 -19.18
C LEU A 26 23.77 -33.80 -19.05
N TYR A 27 23.57 -33.01 -18.00
CA TYR A 27 24.20 -31.71 -17.80
C TYR A 27 25.42 -31.75 -16.86
N ALA A 28 25.87 -32.93 -16.44
CA ALA A 28 26.99 -33.09 -15.49
C ALA A 28 28.28 -32.37 -15.95
N HIS A 29 28.47 -32.25 -17.27
CA HIS A 29 29.65 -31.63 -17.87
C HIS A 29 29.42 -30.20 -18.37
N HIS A 30 28.21 -29.64 -18.19
CA HIS A 30 27.86 -28.29 -18.63
C HIS A 30 28.56 -27.23 -17.75
N GLU A 31 29.12 -26.19 -18.35
CA GLU A 31 29.76 -25.05 -17.68
C GLU A 31 28.89 -24.36 -16.62
N SER A 32 27.56 -24.37 -16.79
CA SER A 32 26.58 -23.74 -15.93
C SER A 32 25.84 -24.74 -15.04
N CYS A 33 26.39 -25.93 -14.79
CA CYS A 33 25.72 -26.98 -14.02
C CYS A 33 25.23 -26.51 -12.63
N ALA A 34 26.01 -25.66 -11.94
CA ALA A 34 25.61 -25.06 -10.66
C ALA A 34 24.42 -24.10 -10.80
N GLN A 35 24.36 -23.31 -11.87
CA GLN A 35 23.24 -22.42 -12.16
C GLN A 35 21.97 -23.21 -12.52
N ILE A 36 22.12 -24.28 -13.30
CA ILE A 36 21.02 -25.20 -13.63
C ILE A 36 20.45 -25.83 -12.34
N ALA A 37 21.31 -26.23 -11.40
CA ALA A 37 20.89 -26.73 -10.10
C ALA A 37 20.20 -25.67 -9.25
N ALA A 38 20.73 -24.44 -9.21
CA ALA A 38 20.14 -23.32 -8.49
C ALA A 38 18.72 -22.98 -9.02
N GLN A 39 18.54 -22.94 -10.34
CA GLN A 39 17.24 -22.68 -10.96
C GLN A 39 16.20 -23.74 -10.57
N ARG A 40 16.57 -25.03 -10.49
CA ARG A 40 15.65 -26.07 -10.01
C ARG A 40 15.23 -25.85 -8.56
N ALA A 41 16.17 -25.47 -7.71
CA ALA A 41 15.90 -25.21 -6.30
C ALA A 41 14.98 -23.99 -6.13
N GLU A 42 15.23 -22.91 -6.87
CA GLU A 42 14.44 -21.68 -6.87
C GLU A 42 12.96 -21.95 -7.20
N TYR A 43 12.69 -22.74 -8.24
CA TYR A 43 11.31 -23.06 -8.67
C TYR A 43 10.74 -24.33 -8.03
N GLY A 44 11.46 -24.96 -7.09
CA GLY A 44 11.00 -26.17 -6.39
C GLY A 44 10.71 -27.35 -7.33
N ILE A 45 11.53 -27.54 -8.36
CA ILE A 45 11.40 -28.64 -9.33
C ILE A 45 11.79 -29.96 -8.67
N VAL A 46 10.94 -30.98 -8.80
CA VAL A 46 11.17 -32.35 -8.32
C VAL A 46 11.16 -33.34 -9.48
N GLY A 47 11.73 -34.52 -9.26
CA GLY A 47 11.79 -35.58 -10.27
C GLY A 47 10.41 -36.02 -10.75
N VAL A 48 10.27 -36.21 -12.07
CA VAL A 48 9.06 -36.74 -12.69
C VAL A 48 9.12 -38.26 -12.76
N ASN A 49 7.96 -38.92 -12.64
CA ASN A 49 7.81 -40.37 -12.68
C ASN A 49 7.00 -40.87 -13.89
N ARG A 50 6.52 -39.95 -14.74
CA ARG A 50 5.77 -40.26 -15.96
C ARG A 50 5.86 -39.10 -16.95
N ILE A 51 5.99 -39.44 -18.23
CA ILE A 51 6.06 -38.49 -19.34
C ILE A 51 4.88 -38.72 -20.28
N TRP A 52 4.19 -37.64 -20.63
CA TRP A 52 3.10 -37.62 -21.59
C TRP A 52 3.53 -36.81 -22.80
N VAL A 53 3.29 -37.31 -24.00
CA VAL A 53 3.71 -36.65 -25.23
C VAL A 53 2.54 -36.47 -26.17
N VAL A 54 2.40 -35.26 -26.70
CA VAL A 54 1.46 -34.93 -27.76
C VAL A 54 2.23 -34.68 -29.05
N THR A 55 1.84 -35.34 -30.14
CA THR A 55 2.58 -35.29 -31.41
C THR A 55 1.65 -35.33 -32.63
N THR A 56 2.19 -35.14 -33.83
CA THR A 56 1.46 -35.31 -35.09
C THR A 56 1.47 -36.77 -35.54
N GLU A 57 0.50 -37.16 -36.36
CA GLU A 57 0.32 -38.56 -36.77
C GLU A 57 1.54 -39.17 -37.49
N LYS A 58 2.23 -38.37 -38.30
CA LYS A 58 3.45 -38.79 -39.04
C LYS A 58 4.74 -38.73 -38.22
N MET A 59 4.71 -38.24 -36.98
CA MET A 59 5.93 -38.13 -36.19
C MET A 59 6.39 -39.51 -35.72
N ARG A 60 7.66 -39.83 -36.00
CA ARG A 60 8.26 -41.10 -35.57
C ARG A 60 8.57 -41.05 -34.08
N THR A 61 8.09 -42.04 -33.34
CA THR A 61 8.23 -42.12 -31.86
C THR A 61 9.03 -43.32 -31.39
N ASP A 62 9.50 -44.17 -32.32
CA ASP A 62 10.18 -45.44 -32.00
C ASP A 62 11.42 -45.23 -31.12
N ARG A 63 12.25 -44.24 -31.47
CA ARG A 63 13.47 -43.89 -30.72
C ARG A 63 13.18 -43.34 -29.33
N LEU A 64 12.12 -42.55 -29.21
CA LEU A 64 11.68 -42.02 -27.92
C LEU A 64 11.23 -43.16 -27.00
N ARG A 65 10.51 -44.15 -27.54
CA ARG A 65 10.10 -45.35 -26.81
C ARG A 65 11.28 -46.22 -26.43
N GLU A 66 12.26 -46.37 -27.33
CA GLU A 66 13.50 -47.07 -27.07
C GLU A 66 14.29 -46.40 -25.93
N TRP A 67 14.46 -45.08 -25.98
CA TRP A 67 15.09 -44.32 -24.91
C TRP A 67 14.37 -44.49 -23.57
N ALA A 68 13.05 -44.30 -23.56
CA ALA A 68 12.23 -44.40 -22.37
C ALA A 68 12.32 -45.81 -21.73
N ALA A 69 12.40 -46.86 -22.55
CA ALA A 69 12.61 -48.23 -22.07
C ALA A 69 13.98 -48.42 -21.41
N ARG A 70 15.04 -47.81 -21.96
CA ARG A 70 16.41 -47.92 -21.41
C ARG A 70 16.57 -47.26 -20.05
N ILE A 71 15.83 -46.18 -19.79
CA ILE A 71 15.86 -45.46 -18.50
C ILE A 71 14.68 -45.81 -17.58
N GLU A 72 13.87 -46.80 -17.95
CA GLU A 72 12.70 -47.28 -17.21
C GLU A 72 11.65 -46.16 -16.90
N MET A 73 11.43 -45.24 -17.84
CA MET A 73 10.50 -44.12 -17.69
C MET A 73 9.18 -44.39 -18.41
N PRO A 74 8.03 -44.46 -17.71
CA PRO A 74 6.73 -44.64 -18.34
C PRO A 74 6.37 -43.48 -19.27
N ILE A 75 6.03 -43.80 -20.53
CA ILE A 75 5.66 -42.81 -21.54
C ILE A 75 4.35 -43.15 -22.27
N ASP A 76 3.45 -42.17 -22.29
CA ASP A 76 2.18 -42.23 -23.05
C ASP A 76 2.22 -41.20 -24.18
N ILE A 77 1.84 -41.58 -25.39
CA ILE A 77 1.93 -40.71 -26.59
C ILE A 77 0.58 -40.63 -27.29
N TRP A 78 0.09 -39.43 -27.54
CA TRP A 78 -1.16 -39.16 -28.27
C TRP A 78 -0.91 -38.35 -29.53
N HIS A 79 -1.74 -38.58 -30.54
CA HIS A 79 -1.80 -37.76 -31.74
C HIS A 79 -3.25 -37.62 -32.23
N PRO A 80 -3.62 -36.51 -32.90
CA PRO A 80 -4.93 -36.40 -33.53
C PRO A 80 -4.94 -37.16 -34.87
N LEU A 81 -6.08 -37.77 -35.22
CA LEU A 81 -6.28 -38.42 -36.53
C LEU A 81 -6.37 -37.37 -37.65
N GLY A 82 -5.66 -37.60 -38.74
CA GLY A 82 -5.61 -36.72 -39.91
C GLY A 82 -4.86 -35.41 -39.68
N VAL A 83 -3.98 -35.35 -38.68
CA VAL A 83 -3.18 -34.16 -38.35
C VAL A 83 -1.69 -34.44 -38.54
N ASP A 84 -1.16 -33.94 -39.66
CA ASP A 84 0.20 -34.22 -40.11
C ASP A 84 1.15 -33.02 -39.91
N GLU A 85 0.81 -31.88 -40.53
CA GLU A 85 1.73 -30.75 -40.68
C GLU A 85 1.28 -29.49 -39.93
N LEU A 86 0.06 -29.44 -39.39
CA LEU A 86 -0.51 -28.21 -38.81
C LEU A 86 -0.56 -27.09 -39.85
N ALA A 87 -0.80 -27.44 -41.12
CA ALA A 87 -0.82 -26.49 -42.23
C ALA A 87 -2.17 -25.78 -42.39
N SER A 88 -3.21 -26.28 -41.73
CA SER A 88 -4.57 -25.73 -41.80
C SER A 88 -5.09 -25.28 -40.42
N VAL A 89 -6.04 -24.35 -40.41
CA VAL A 89 -6.73 -23.91 -39.19
C VAL A 89 -7.39 -25.08 -38.46
N ARG A 90 -7.94 -26.04 -39.22
CA ARG A 90 -8.59 -27.24 -38.67
C ARG A 90 -7.58 -28.12 -37.94
N GLU A 91 -6.43 -28.40 -38.55
CA GLU A 91 -5.36 -29.19 -37.92
C GLU A 91 -4.81 -28.51 -36.66
N ASN A 92 -4.58 -27.20 -36.71
CA ASN A 92 -4.13 -26.44 -35.54
C ASN A 92 -5.14 -26.51 -34.38
N ARG A 93 -6.44 -26.39 -34.67
CA ARG A 93 -7.49 -26.52 -33.64
C ARG A 93 -7.59 -27.93 -33.08
N ALA A 94 -7.48 -28.96 -33.92
CA ALA A 94 -7.50 -30.36 -33.47
C ALA A 94 -6.30 -30.69 -32.58
N MET A 95 -5.12 -30.13 -32.91
CA MET A 95 -3.94 -30.22 -32.07
C MET A 95 -4.13 -29.47 -30.73
N ALA A 96 -4.67 -28.25 -30.76
CA ALA A 96 -4.99 -27.48 -29.56
C ALA A 96 -5.95 -28.24 -28.64
N ASP A 97 -7.03 -28.80 -29.20
CA ASP A 97 -8.01 -29.60 -28.46
C ASP A 97 -7.34 -30.80 -27.77
N LEU A 98 -6.50 -31.55 -28.49
CA LEU A 98 -5.76 -32.66 -27.90
C LEU A 98 -4.82 -32.22 -26.77
N ILE A 99 -4.04 -31.15 -26.98
CA ILE A 99 -3.17 -30.58 -25.94
C ILE A 99 -4.00 -30.22 -24.71
N TYR A 100 -5.15 -29.56 -24.89
CA TYR A 100 -6.02 -29.15 -23.80
C TYR A 100 -6.55 -30.35 -23.01
N ARG A 101 -6.97 -31.42 -23.70
CA ARG A 101 -7.46 -32.64 -23.03
C ARG A 101 -6.38 -33.32 -22.22
N VAL A 102 -5.17 -33.44 -22.78
CA VAL A 102 -4.04 -34.10 -22.13
C VAL A 102 -3.57 -33.28 -20.92
N VAL A 103 -3.52 -31.95 -21.03
CA VAL A 103 -3.16 -31.07 -19.91
C VAL A 103 -4.24 -31.07 -18.82
N LEU A 104 -5.51 -30.98 -19.18
CA LEU A 104 -6.63 -31.08 -18.23
C LEU A 104 -6.61 -32.40 -17.47
N ARG A 105 -6.46 -33.53 -18.17
CA ARG A 105 -6.31 -34.85 -17.55
C ARG A 105 -5.08 -34.91 -16.64
N GLY A 106 -3.97 -34.30 -17.08
CA GLY A 106 -2.72 -34.26 -16.32
C GLY A 106 -2.93 -33.56 -14.99
N ARG A 107 -3.59 -32.39 -15.02
CA ARG A 107 -3.92 -31.61 -13.84
C ARG A 107 -4.77 -32.38 -12.84
N GLU A 108 -5.78 -33.11 -13.32
CA GLU A 108 -6.64 -33.91 -12.45
C GLU A 108 -5.91 -35.09 -11.82
N VAL A 109 -5.07 -35.79 -12.59
CA VAL A 109 -4.27 -36.92 -12.08
C VAL A 109 -3.21 -36.44 -11.08
N THR A 110 -2.69 -35.22 -11.24
CA THR A 110 -1.66 -34.64 -10.36
C THR A 110 -2.23 -33.72 -9.29
N ARG A 111 -3.49 -33.86 -8.86
CA ARG A 111 -4.07 -32.99 -7.81
C ARG A 111 -3.21 -32.89 -6.54
N ASN A 112 -2.51 -33.98 -6.19
CA ASN A 112 -1.58 -34.05 -5.05
C ASN A 112 -0.11 -34.18 -5.49
N GLY A 113 0.22 -33.81 -6.73
CA GLY A 113 1.55 -33.95 -7.32
C GLY A 113 1.99 -32.67 -8.03
N ARG A 114 2.94 -32.81 -8.97
CA ARG A 114 3.44 -31.70 -9.78
C ARG A 114 3.18 -31.95 -11.26
N LEU A 115 2.72 -30.92 -11.97
CA LEU A 115 2.54 -30.93 -13.42
C LEU A 115 3.50 -29.96 -14.10
N TYR A 116 4.45 -30.49 -14.85
CA TYR A 116 5.36 -29.69 -15.68
C TYR A 116 4.96 -29.80 -17.15
N LEU A 117 4.96 -28.66 -17.84
CA LEU A 117 4.67 -28.55 -19.26
C LEU A 117 5.93 -28.12 -20.01
N SER A 118 6.16 -28.69 -21.20
CA SER A 118 7.30 -28.33 -22.03
C SER A 118 6.90 -27.46 -23.22
N LEU A 119 7.58 -26.33 -23.36
CA LEU A 119 7.52 -25.47 -24.54
C LEU A 119 8.45 -25.93 -25.67
N ALA A 120 9.30 -26.91 -25.39
CA ALA A 120 10.27 -27.42 -26.34
C ALA A 120 9.77 -28.70 -27.03
N GLY A 121 10.19 -28.90 -28.27
CA GLY A 121 10.03 -30.17 -28.99
C GLY A 121 8.93 -30.22 -30.03
N GLY A 122 7.94 -29.32 -29.98
CA GLY A 122 6.86 -29.21 -30.97
C GLY A 122 7.14 -28.20 -32.09
N ARG A 123 6.23 -28.15 -33.08
CA ARG A 123 6.14 -27.01 -34.00
C ARG A 123 5.76 -25.76 -33.20
N LYS A 124 6.10 -24.56 -33.70
CA LYS A 124 5.82 -23.27 -33.00
C LYS A 124 4.37 -23.15 -32.50
N THR A 125 3.41 -23.64 -33.28
CA THR A 125 1.99 -23.64 -32.92
C THR A 125 1.68 -24.58 -31.75
N MET A 126 2.29 -25.76 -31.68
CA MET A 126 2.13 -26.69 -30.55
C MET A 126 2.68 -26.10 -29.25
N SER A 127 3.85 -25.44 -29.31
CA SER A 127 4.44 -24.78 -28.14
C SER A 127 3.55 -23.64 -27.63
N ALA A 128 2.98 -22.85 -28.54
CA ALA A 128 2.02 -21.79 -28.19
C ALA A 128 0.77 -22.37 -27.51
N GLU A 129 0.20 -23.45 -28.05
CA GLU A 129 -0.96 -24.10 -27.44
C GLU A 129 -0.65 -24.78 -26.11
N MET A 130 0.57 -25.30 -25.91
CA MET A 130 1.02 -25.84 -24.62
C MET A 130 1.13 -24.73 -23.57
N GLN A 131 1.69 -23.58 -23.95
CA GLN A 131 1.74 -22.41 -23.08
C GLN A 131 0.33 -21.97 -22.68
N GLN A 132 -0.56 -21.87 -23.66
CA GLN A 132 -1.95 -21.50 -23.43
C GLN A 132 -2.68 -22.52 -22.55
N ALA A 133 -2.47 -23.81 -22.75
CA ALA A 133 -3.02 -24.86 -21.90
C ALA A 133 -2.54 -24.75 -20.44
N GLY A 134 -1.26 -24.42 -20.23
CA GLY A 134 -0.71 -24.14 -18.90
C GLY A 134 -1.40 -22.97 -18.20
N MET A 135 -1.69 -21.90 -18.94
CA MET A 135 -2.43 -20.74 -18.41
C MET A 135 -3.91 -21.03 -18.18
N LEU A 136 -4.52 -21.92 -18.95
CA LEU A 136 -5.94 -22.25 -18.85
C LEU A 136 -6.23 -23.24 -17.72
N PHE A 137 -5.44 -24.31 -17.61
CA PHE A 137 -5.70 -25.42 -16.69
C PHE A 137 -4.74 -25.47 -15.50
N GLY A 138 -3.72 -24.61 -15.51
CA GLY A 138 -2.70 -24.52 -14.47
C GLY A 138 -1.58 -25.55 -14.61
N CYS A 139 -0.39 -25.19 -14.15
CA CYS A 139 0.79 -26.05 -14.08
C CYS A 139 1.76 -25.57 -12.98
N ASP A 140 2.71 -26.41 -12.59
CA ASP A 140 3.70 -26.08 -11.57
C ASP A 140 4.95 -25.41 -12.16
N ALA A 141 5.26 -25.69 -13.42
CA ALA A 141 6.32 -25.01 -14.18
C ALA A 141 6.15 -25.22 -15.69
N LEU A 142 6.54 -24.20 -16.45
CA LEU A 142 6.79 -24.30 -17.89
C LEU A 142 8.30 -24.39 -18.13
N LEU A 143 8.70 -25.49 -18.75
CA LEU A 143 10.10 -25.85 -19.01
C LEU A 143 10.42 -25.62 -20.48
N HIS A 144 11.66 -25.19 -20.74
CA HIS A 144 12.18 -25.04 -22.09
C HIS A 144 13.66 -25.44 -22.11
N VAL A 145 14.16 -25.81 -23.29
CA VAL A 145 15.59 -25.99 -23.56
C VAL A 145 15.92 -25.13 -24.75
N VAL A 146 16.95 -24.31 -24.60
CA VAL A 146 17.41 -23.39 -25.64
C VAL A 146 18.77 -23.87 -26.15
N ASP A 147 18.88 -23.98 -27.48
CA ASP A 147 20.13 -24.31 -28.16
C ASP A 147 21.03 -23.06 -28.25
N ARG A 148 22.29 -23.18 -27.84
CA ARG A 148 23.35 -22.22 -28.18
C ARG A 148 23.93 -22.53 -29.56
N GLN A 149 24.56 -21.54 -30.20
CA GLN A 149 25.26 -21.77 -31.47
C GLN A 149 26.37 -22.82 -31.28
N LEU A 150 26.43 -23.77 -32.21
CA LEU A 150 27.50 -24.77 -32.22
C LEU A 150 28.86 -24.11 -32.47
N PRO A 151 29.89 -24.47 -31.70
CA PRO A 151 31.27 -24.16 -32.05
C PRO A 151 31.60 -24.69 -33.44
N SER A 152 32.41 -23.93 -34.20
CA SER A 152 32.82 -24.32 -35.55
C SER A 152 33.54 -25.67 -35.54
N GLY A 153 33.10 -26.62 -36.38
CA GLY A 153 33.71 -27.94 -36.54
C GLY A 153 33.08 -29.08 -35.71
N ILE A 154 32.00 -28.81 -34.97
CA ILE A 154 31.25 -29.83 -34.22
C ILE A 154 29.91 -30.08 -34.92
N GLU A 155 29.65 -31.32 -35.34
CA GLU A 155 28.33 -31.74 -35.83
C GLU A 155 27.40 -32.04 -34.66
N ARG A 156 26.10 -31.69 -34.78
CA ARG A 156 25.09 -32.03 -33.78
C ARG A 156 25.08 -33.53 -33.54
N LEU A 157 24.84 -33.94 -32.29
CA LEU A 157 24.56 -35.33 -31.97
C LEU A 157 23.44 -35.84 -32.88
N SER A 158 23.68 -37.00 -33.46
CA SER A 158 22.72 -37.62 -34.35
C SER A 158 21.46 -37.98 -33.57
N ASP A 159 20.30 -37.50 -34.02
CA ASP A 159 18.99 -37.97 -33.55
C ASP A 159 18.81 -39.50 -33.75
N GLN A 160 19.77 -40.20 -34.38
CA GLN A 160 19.77 -41.65 -34.50
C GLN A 160 20.43 -42.38 -33.32
N ASP A 161 21.25 -41.70 -32.52
CA ASP A 161 21.99 -42.32 -31.42
C ASP A 161 21.21 -42.20 -30.10
N VAL A 162 20.37 -43.21 -29.82
CA VAL A 162 19.62 -43.29 -28.56
C VAL A 162 20.54 -43.41 -27.35
N GLY A 163 21.71 -44.05 -27.50
CA GLY A 163 22.66 -44.28 -26.40
C GLY A 163 23.28 -42.99 -25.87
N ALA A 164 23.55 -42.03 -26.77
CA ALA A 164 24.10 -40.72 -26.40
C ALA A 164 23.22 -39.95 -25.40
N PHE A 165 21.90 -40.19 -25.39
CA PHE A 165 20.95 -39.54 -24.47
C PHE A 165 20.61 -40.38 -23.23
N CYS A 166 21.37 -41.45 -22.96
CA CYS A 166 21.24 -42.29 -21.76
C CYS A 166 22.39 -42.11 -20.76
N ALA A 167 23.35 -41.20 -21.04
CA ALA A 167 24.51 -40.92 -20.20
C ALA A 167 24.87 -39.43 -20.27
N PRO A 168 25.69 -38.89 -19.34
CA PRO A 168 26.14 -37.51 -19.39
C PRO A 168 26.69 -37.11 -20.76
N LEU A 169 26.22 -35.98 -21.30
CA LEU A 169 26.66 -35.51 -22.62
C LEU A 169 28.13 -35.08 -22.54
N PRO A 170 28.97 -35.42 -23.53
CA PRO A 170 30.32 -34.88 -23.59
C PRO A 170 30.27 -33.35 -23.59
N LYS A 171 31.24 -32.70 -22.91
CA LYS A 171 31.24 -31.25 -22.66
C LYS A 171 30.85 -30.37 -23.87
N PRO A 172 31.38 -30.59 -25.09
CA PRO A 172 31.01 -29.74 -26.24
C PRO A 172 29.53 -29.82 -26.65
N TYR A 173 28.83 -30.89 -26.26
CA TYR A 173 27.40 -31.08 -26.48
C TYR A 173 26.57 -30.63 -25.28
N ALA A 174 27.06 -30.86 -24.06
CA ALA A 174 26.40 -30.42 -22.83
C ALA A 174 26.20 -28.90 -22.81
N ASP A 175 27.20 -28.13 -23.25
CA ASP A 175 27.17 -26.65 -23.27
C ASP A 175 26.24 -26.07 -24.35
N ILE A 176 25.72 -26.89 -25.26
CA ILE A 176 24.76 -26.45 -26.29
C ILE A 176 23.37 -26.26 -25.69
N TYR A 177 22.97 -27.15 -24.79
CA TYR A 177 21.60 -27.26 -24.31
C TYR A 177 21.44 -26.56 -22.95
N GLN A 178 20.78 -25.41 -22.96
CA GLN A 178 20.47 -24.68 -21.74
C GLN A 178 19.01 -24.93 -21.32
N PRO A 179 18.75 -25.75 -20.30
CA PRO A 179 17.41 -25.87 -19.73
C PRO A 179 17.06 -24.60 -18.96
N LEU A 180 15.78 -24.21 -19.00
CA LEU A 180 15.23 -23.02 -18.38
C LEU A 180 13.81 -23.29 -17.86
N VAL A 181 13.48 -22.68 -16.72
CA VAL A 181 12.09 -22.49 -16.28
C VAL A 181 11.63 -21.14 -16.82
N THR A 182 10.69 -21.13 -17.75
CA THR A 182 10.20 -19.89 -18.39
C THR A 182 9.06 -19.25 -17.60
N LEU A 183 8.31 -20.05 -16.85
CA LEU A 183 7.27 -19.59 -15.94
C LEU A 183 7.21 -20.55 -14.75
N GLY A 184 7.16 -20.00 -13.54
CA GLY A 184 6.91 -20.76 -12.31
C GLY A 184 5.45 -21.23 -12.21
N ARG A 185 4.99 -21.52 -10.99
CA ARG A 185 3.64 -22.02 -10.73
C ARG A 185 2.57 -21.11 -11.34
N CYS A 186 1.72 -21.69 -12.17
CA CYS A 186 0.61 -21.02 -12.85
C CYS A 186 -0.72 -21.63 -12.38
N PRO A 187 -1.60 -20.86 -11.71
CA PRO A 187 -2.91 -21.36 -11.31
C PRO A 187 -3.85 -21.51 -12.53
N PRO A 188 -4.88 -22.37 -12.45
CA PRO A 188 -5.90 -22.49 -13.49
C PRO A 188 -6.68 -21.20 -13.70
N ASN A 189 -7.20 -21.01 -14.90
CA ASN A 189 -8.02 -19.85 -15.24
C ASN A 189 -9.43 -19.99 -14.64
N ALA A 190 -9.80 -19.04 -13.78
CA ALA A 190 -11.09 -19.02 -13.08
C ALA A 190 -12.32 -19.10 -14.02
N ALA A 191 -12.21 -18.60 -15.26
CA ALA A 191 -13.30 -18.69 -16.24
C ALA A 191 -13.68 -20.13 -16.61
N LEU A 192 -12.76 -21.08 -16.44
CA LEU A 192 -13.00 -22.50 -16.71
C LEU A 192 -13.52 -23.25 -15.48
N GLU A 193 -13.42 -22.67 -14.29
CA GLU A 193 -13.83 -23.27 -13.02
C GLU A 193 -15.30 -22.99 -12.64
N VAL A 194 -16.01 -22.18 -13.44
CA VAL A 194 -17.44 -21.88 -13.25
C VAL A 194 -18.27 -23.17 -13.29
N HIS A 195 -19.19 -23.35 -12.33
CA HIS A 195 -19.96 -24.58 -12.18
C HIS A 195 -20.97 -24.79 -13.34
N PRO A 196 -21.05 -26.01 -13.94
CA PRO A 196 -20.19 -27.17 -13.66
C PRO A 196 -18.80 -26.97 -14.25
N SER A 197 -17.76 -27.28 -13.47
CA SER A 197 -16.36 -27.19 -13.92
C SER A 197 -16.10 -28.17 -15.07
N ILE A 198 -15.18 -27.80 -15.97
CA ILE A 198 -14.74 -28.68 -17.05
C ILE A 198 -13.97 -29.85 -16.43
N ARG A 199 -14.37 -31.10 -16.74
CA ARG A 199 -13.68 -32.31 -16.25
C ARG A 199 -13.11 -33.14 -17.39
N SER A 200 -11.96 -33.75 -17.17
CA SER A 200 -11.31 -34.58 -18.20
C SER A 200 -12.15 -35.80 -18.62
N ALA A 201 -13.02 -36.28 -17.72
CA ALA A 201 -13.96 -37.37 -18.00
C ALA A 201 -14.97 -37.03 -19.12
N ASP A 202 -15.31 -35.75 -19.28
CA ASP A 202 -16.25 -35.28 -20.31
C ASP A 202 -15.55 -35.12 -21.67
N PHE A 203 -14.21 -35.10 -21.70
CA PHE A 203 -13.37 -34.95 -22.88
C PHE A 203 -12.26 -36.00 -22.91
N PRO A 204 -12.60 -37.30 -22.97
CA PRO A 204 -11.64 -38.37 -22.74
C PRO A 204 -10.57 -38.44 -23.83
N VAL A 205 -9.39 -38.90 -23.42
CA VAL A 205 -8.31 -39.37 -24.29
C VAL A 205 -7.97 -40.83 -23.93
N PRO A 206 -7.47 -41.65 -24.87
CA PRO A 206 -7.10 -43.04 -24.60
C PRO A 206 -6.21 -43.18 -23.36
N PRO A 207 -6.42 -44.20 -22.51
CA PRO A 207 -5.76 -44.29 -21.21
C PRO A 207 -4.24 -44.43 -21.27
N ALA A 208 -3.70 -45.07 -22.31
CA ALA A 208 -2.27 -45.42 -22.48
C ALA A 208 -1.67 -44.89 -23.80
N GLY A 209 -2.08 -43.69 -24.23
CA GLY A 209 -1.71 -43.15 -25.54
C GLY A 209 -2.55 -43.71 -26.70
N GLY A 210 -2.39 -43.12 -27.88
CA GLY A 210 -3.06 -43.54 -29.11
C GLY A 210 -3.69 -42.38 -29.89
N ALA A 211 -4.38 -42.74 -30.96
CA ALA A 211 -5.04 -41.80 -31.86
C ALA A 211 -6.31 -41.21 -31.23
N VAL A 212 -6.53 -39.91 -31.44
CA VAL A 212 -7.70 -39.17 -30.94
C VAL A 212 -8.48 -38.59 -32.12
N PRO A 213 -9.82 -38.75 -32.21
CA PRO A 213 -10.61 -38.12 -33.26
C PRO A 213 -10.41 -36.59 -33.31
N PRO A 214 -10.36 -35.96 -34.51
CA PRO A 214 -10.04 -34.54 -34.66
C PRO A 214 -11.26 -33.64 -34.39
N GLU A 215 -12.12 -34.04 -33.45
CA GLU A 215 -13.24 -33.26 -32.97
C GLU A 215 -12.74 -32.19 -32.00
N LEU A 216 -13.47 -31.07 -31.87
CA LEU A 216 -13.05 -29.90 -31.09
C LEU A 216 -13.88 -29.62 -29.81
N PRO A 217 -14.46 -30.61 -29.11
CA PRO A 217 -15.43 -30.37 -28.05
C PRO A 217 -14.85 -29.58 -26.86
N LEU A 218 -13.58 -29.81 -26.48
CA LEU A 218 -12.97 -29.08 -25.37
C LEU A 218 -12.50 -27.70 -25.81
N TYR A 219 -11.87 -27.60 -26.98
CA TYR A 219 -11.44 -26.33 -27.55
C TYR A 219 -12.61 -25.36 -27.73
N GLU A 220 -13.74 -25.83 -28.26
CA GLU A 220 -14.95 -25.02 -28.43
C GLU A 220 -15.56 -24.61 -27.08
N GLU A 221 -15.60 -25.51 -26.10
CA GLU A 221 -16.12 -25.23 -24.76
C GLU A 221 -15.27 -24.19 -24.02
N VAL A 222 -13.94 -24.33 -24.05
CA VAL A 222 -13.00 -23.34 -23.49
C VAL A 222 -13.23 -21.98 -24.13
N ARG A 223 -13.28 -21.92 -25.47
CA ARG A 223 -13.52 -20.68 -26.21
C ARG A 223 -14.89 -20.06 -25.89
N ARG A 224 -15.92 -20.88 -25.67
CA ARG A 224 -17.26 -20.43 -25.27
C ARG A 224 -17.23 -19.79 -23.89
N ARG A 225 -16.59 -20.42 -22.90
CA ARG A 225 -16.47 -19.89 -21.54
C ARG A 225 -15.66 -18.60 -21.47
N LEU A 226 -14.53 -18.52 -22.17
CA LEU A 226 -13.73 -17.30 -22.21
C LEU A 226 -14.53 -16.11 -22.77
N ARG A 227 -15.26 -16.29 -23.87
CA ARG A 227 -16.13 -15.24 -24.43
C ARG A 227 -17.24 -14.81 -23.47
N GLN A 228 -17.82 -15.76 -22.73
CA GLN A 228 -18.84 -15.47 -21.72
C GLN A 228 -18.24 -14.69 -20.54
N ALA A 229 -17.04 -15.08 -20.07
CA ALA A 229 -16.34 -14.41 -19.00
C ALA A 229 -15.97 -12.97 -19.37
N ASP A 230 -15.42 -12.73 -20.57
CA ASP A 230 -15.09 -11.39 -21.05
C ASP A 230 -16.34 -10.48 -21.08
N SER A 231 -17.46 -11.02 -21.57
CA SER A 231 -18.74 -10.30 -21.62
C SER A 231 -19.29 -9.99 -20.23
N LEU A 232 -19.21 -10.94 -19.29
CA LEU A 232 -19.71 -10.78 -17.93
C LEU A 232 -18.84 -9.83 -17.10
N ILE A 233 -17.51 -9.96 -17.17
CA ILE A 233 -16.58 -9.09 -16.45
C ILE A 233 -16.69 -7.66 -16.97
N TYR A 234 -16.76 -7.48 -18.30
CA TYR A 234 -16.96 -6.16 -18.89
C TYR A 234 -18.30 -5.55 -18.48
N ASN A 235 -19.41 -6.28 -18.62
CA ASN A 235 -20.73 -5.78 -18.26
C ASN A 235 -20.85 -5.50 -16.75
N PHE A 236 -20.30 -6.38 -15.90
CA PHE A 236 -20.24 -6.17 -14.46
C PHE A 236 -19.39 -4.96 -14.12
N SER A 237 -18.18 -4.83 -14.67
CA SER A 237 -17.32 -3.67 -14.45
C SER A 237 -18.01 -2.37 -14.89
N CYS A 238 -18.67 -2.36 -16.06
CA CYS A 238 -19.42 -1.19 -16.53
C CYS A 238 -20.60 -0.87 -15.62
N GLN A 239 -21.39 -1.86 -15.20
CA GLN A 239 -22.52 -1.67 -14.30
C GLN A 239 -22.07 -1.13 -12.93
N VAL A 240 -21.00 -1.71 -12.39
CA VAL A 240 -20.44 -1.31 -11.10
C VAL A 240 -19.88 0.11 -11.17
N SER A 241 -19.12 0.45 -12.23
CA SER A 241 -18.57 1.80 -12.39
C SER A 241 -19.64 2.87 -12.69
N GLN A 242 -20.73 2.52 -13.39
CA GLN A 242 -21.81 3.48 -13.68
C GLN A 242 -22.70 3.78 -12.47
N ALA A 243 -22.78 2.85 -11.51
CA ALA A 243 -23.61 3.00 -10.31
C ALA A 243 -22.94 3.83 -9.20
N GLU A 244 -21.68 4.25 -9.37
CA GLU A 244 -20.89 4.88 -8.31
C GLU A 244 -20.73 6.40 -8.49
N ALA A 245 -20.92 7.12 -7.38
CA ALA A 245 -20.66 8.55 -7.33
C ALA A 245 -19.15 8.88 -7.49
N GLN A 246 -18.26 7.99 -7.05
CA GLN A 246 -16.83 8.05 -7.34
C GLN A 246 -16.20 6.68 -7.60
N SER A 247 -15.25 6.64 -8.53
CA SER A 247 -14.42 5.46 -8.80
C SER A 247 -13.52 5.04 -7.63
N ASN A 248 -13.22 3.76 -7.55
CA ASN A 248 -12.28 3.12 -6.63
C ASN A 248 -10.99 2.70 -7.38
N PHE A 249 -10.11 1.93 -6.72
CA PHE A 249 -8.95 1.31 -7.38
C PHE A 249 -9.42 0.44 -8.54
N HIS A 250 -8.78 0.58 -9.70
CA HIS A 250 -9.14 -0.13 -10.92
C HIS A 250 -9.05 -1.66 -10.73
N GLY A 251 -8.02 -2.13 -10.03
CA GLY A 251 -7.83 -3.55 -9.72
C GLY A 251 -9.03 -4.19 -8.99
N LEU A 252 -9.75 -3.43 -8.16
CA LEU A 252 -10.89 -3.95 -7.40
C LEU A 252 -12.06 -4.38 -8.28
N TYR A 253 -12.28 -3.71 -9.41
CA TYR A 253 -13.33 -4.08 -10.36
C TYR A 253 -12.99 -5.35 -11.16
N MET A 254 -11.72 -5.76 -11.13
CA MET A 254 -11.23 -6.97 -11.80
C MET A 254 -11.19 -8.19 -10.85
N LEU A 255 -11.57 -8.02 -9.59
CA LEU A 255 -11.68 -9.13 -8.64
C LEU A 255 -12.86 -10.07 -8.99
N PRO A 256 -12.81 -11.35 -8.56
CA PRO A 256 -13.95 -12.24 -8.68
C PRO A 256 -15.23 -11.64 -8.08
N PRO A 257 -16.41 -11.80 -8.72
CA PRO A 257 -17.65 -11.14 -8.26
C PRO A 257 -18.00 -11.36 -6.79
N ASP A 258 -17.73 -12.54 -6.23
CA ASP A 258 -18.02 -12.84 -4.83
C ASP A 258 -17.10 -12.08 -3.86
N ARG A 259 -15.85 -11.79 -4.26
CA ARG A 259 -14.96 -10.91 -3.49
C ARG A 259 -15.43 -9.47 -3.52
N VAL A 260 -15.86 -8.98 -4.68
CA VAL A 260 -16.45 -7.62 -4.80
C VAL A 260 -17.71 -7.51 -3.93
N LYS A 261 -18.59 -8.52 -3.96
CA LYS A 261 -19.77 -8.57 -3.08
C LYS A 261 -19.37 -8.59 -1.61
N ALA A 262 -18.36 -9.38 -1.21
CA ALA A 262 -17.89 -9.43 0.17
C ALA A 262 -17.35 -8.08 0.66
N LEU A 263 -16.54 -7.38 -0.14
CA LEU A 263 -16.03 -6.04 0.18
C LEU A 263 -17.16 -5.00 0.32
N ARG A 264 -18.25 -5.16 -0.44
CA ARG A 264 -19.43 -4.29 -0.37
C ARG A 264 -20.39 -4.65 0.77
N ALA A 265 -20.37 -5.88 1.23
CA ALA A 265 -21.25 -6.34 2.31
C ALA A 265 -20.62 -6.18 3.69
N THR A 266 -19.30 -6.34 3.80
CA THR A 266 -18.57 -6.27 5.06
C THR A 266 -18.47 -4.83 5.52
N ARG A 267 -19.02 -4.54 6.70
CA ARG A 267 -19.03 -3.20 7.31
C ARG A 267 -18.00 -3.09 8.43
N LEU A 268 -17.22 -2.02 8.38
CA LEU A 268 -16.30 -1.50 9.38
C LEU A 268 -17.08 -0.60 10.35
N GLY A 269 -16.79 -0.66 11.65
CA GLY A 269 -17.38 0.27 12.63
C GLY A 269 -18.89 0.09 12.86
N ALA A 270 -19.47 -1.05 12.46
CA ALA A 270 -20.88 -1.38 12.71
C ALA A 270 -21.08 -2.34 13.90
N ASP A 271 -20.04 -3.09 14.27
CA ASP A 271 -20.07 -4.09 15.34
C ASP A 271 -18.80 -3.99 16.20
N SER A 272 -18.96 -3.66 17.48
CA SER A 272 -17.84 -3.50 18.42
C SER A 272 -17.07 -4.81 18.64
N ALA A 273 -17.69 -5.98 18.45
CA ALA A 273 -17.03 -7.27 18.57
C ALA A 273 -15.97 -7.50 17.47
N ARG A 274 -16.06 -6.77 16.35
CA ARG A 274 -15.13 -6.87 15.21
C ARG A 274 -13.98 -5.86 15.24
N THR A 275 -13.98 -4.92 16.19
CA THR A 275 -13.00 -3.83 16.30
C THR A 275 -11.55 -4.29 16.06
N GLN A 276 -11.10 -5.34 16.75
CA GLN A 276 -9.73 -5.81 16.64
C GLN A 276 -9.41 -6.42 15.27
N ALA A 277 -10.34 -7.18 14.69
CA ALA A 277 -10.16 -7.78 13.37
C ALA A 277 -10.15 -6.69 12.27
N ASP A 278 -11.03 -5.71 12.42
CA ASP A 278 -11.17 -4.55 11.54
C ASP A 278 -9.90 -3.67 11.56
N LEU A 279 -9.35 -3.37 12.74
CA LEU A 279 -8.07 -2.66 12.85
C LEU A 279 -6.91 -3.50 12.30
N GLY A 280 -6.92 -4.81 12.52
CA GLY A 280 -5.93 -5.74 11.94
C GLY A 280 -5.96 -5.73 10.40
N TRP A 281 -7.15 -5.62 9.80
CA TRP A 281 -7.34 -5.47 8.36
C TRP A 281 -6.79 -4.14 7.85
N LEU A 282 -7.18 -3.02 8.48
CA LEU A 282 -6.74 -1.67 8.12
C LEU A 282 -5.21 -1.50 8.21
N ALA A 283 -4.59 -2.15 9.19
CA ALA A 283 -3.14 -2.11 9.39
C ALA A 283 -2.35 -2.68 8.20
N GLN A 284 -2.94 -3.57 7.38
CA GLN A 284 -2.27 -4.15 6.20
C GLN A 284 -2.33 -3.25 4.96
N LEU A 285 -3.26 -2.30 4.92
CA LEU A 285 -3.53 -1.52 3.71
C LEU A 285 -2.49 -0.41 3.50
N PRO A 286 -2.07 -0.12 2.26
CA PRO A 286 -1.26 1.06 1.97
C PRO A 286 -2.11 2.31 2.17
N LYS A 287 -1.56 3.32 2.87
CA LYS A 287 -2.29 4.54 3.23
C LYS A 287 -1.50 5.80 2.84
N SER A 288 -2.20 6.92 2.80
CA SER A 288 -1.61 8.26 2.73
C SER A 288 -2.22 9.12 3.82
N ASP A 289 -1.47 10.12 4.28
CA ASP A 289 -1.99 11.14 5.19
C ASP A 289 -1.66 12.54 4.64
N LEU A 290 -2.69 13.34 4.39
CA LEU A 290 -2.58 14.68 3.80
C LEU A 290 -2.76 15.82 4.81
N HIS A 291 -3.06 15.48 6.07
CA HIS A 291 -3.35 16.45 7.11
C HIS A 291 -2.76 15.96 8.42
N CYS A 292 -1.46 16.21 8.61
CA CYS A 292 -0.72 15.83 9.80
C CYS A 292 0.23 16.95 10.24
N HIS A 293 0.02 17.53 11.42
CA HIS A 293 0.83 18.63 11.94
C HIS A 293 2.04 18.10 12.70
N LEU A 294 3.24 18.57 12.33
CA LEU A 294 4.48 18.22 13.03
C LEU A 294 4.41 18.54 14.54
N GLY A 295 3.72 19.63 14.90
CA GLY A 295 3.54 20.05 16.29
C GLY A 295 2.58 19.20 17.13
N GLY A 296 2.02 18.11 16.59
CA GLY A 296 1.08 17.24 17.29
C GLY A 296 1.33 15.75 17.09
N VAL A 297 2.51 15.35 16.65
CA VAL A 297 2.83 13.93 16.36
C VAL A 297 3.31 13.13 17.58
N LEU A 298 3.59 13.77 18.71
CA LEU A 298 4.24 13.14 19.86
C LEU A 298 3.21 12.70 20.90
N ASP A 299 3.25 11.43 21.26
CA ASP A 299 2.62 10.96 22.50
C ASP A 299 3.53 11.25 23.71
N ALA A 300 3.11 10.86 24.92
CA ALA A 300 3.89 11.12 26.13
C ALA A 300 5.30 10.51 26.09
N ALA A 301 5.43 9.28 25.54
CA ALA A 301 6.71 8.63 25.38
C ALA A 301 7.60 9.38 24.36
N GLY A 302 7.01 9.86 23.27
CA GLY A 302 7.69 10.68 22.28
C GLY A 302 8.18 12.01 22.80
N LEU A 303 7.37 12.70 23.61
CA LEU A 303 7.78 13.94 24.29
C LEU A 303 9.03 13.72 25.15
N ILE A 304 9.07 12.61 25.90
CA ILE A 304 10.22 12.22 26.71
C ILE A 304 11.43 11.87 25.82
N GLU A 305 11.25 11.06 24.78
CA GLU A 305 12.32 10.65 23.85
C GLU A 305 12.97 11.88 23.22
N VAL A 306 12.16 12.80 22.68
CA VAL A 306 12.62 14.05 22.07
C VAL A 306 13.33 14.94 23.09
N ALA A 307 12.77 15.16 24.28
CA ALA A 307 13.38 15.97 25.33
C ALA A 307 14.74 15.42 25.79
N THR A 308 14.86 14.09 25.89
CA THR A 308 16.06 13.41 26.37
C THR A 308 17.27 13.61 25.44
N THR A 309 17.03 13.90 24.15
CA THR A 309 18.13 14.24 23.21
C THR A 309 18.92 15.49 23.63
N SER A 310 18.34 16.34 24.48
CA SER A 310 18.95 17.57 25.00
C SER A 310 19.42 17.45 26.45
N ALA A 311 19.60 16.23 26.98
CA ALA A 311 19.91 16.02 28.39
C ALA A 311 21.22 16.66 28.87
N ALA A 312 22.23 16.79 27.99
CA ALA A 312 23.48 17.46 28.32
C ALA A 312 23.28 18.96 28.54
N GLN A 313 22.56 19.61 27.63
CA GLN A 313 22.25 21.04 27.65
C GLN A 313 21.39 21.38 28.87
N VAL A 314 20.41 20.53 29.22
CA VAL A 314 19.61 20.70 30.44
C VAL A 314 20.51 20.67 31.69
N ARG A 315 21.44 19.71 31.81
CA ARG A 315 22.37 19.64 32.96
C ARG A 315 23.28 20.84 33.06
N GLU A 316 23.84 21.30 31.93
CA GLU A 316 24.65 22.51 31.87
C GLU A 316 23.85 23.73 32.33
N ARG A 317 22.58 23.81 31.91
CA ARG A 317 21.69 24.91 32.26
C ARG A 317 21.29 24.92 33.72
N GLU A 318 20.98 23.75 34.31
CA GLU A 318 20.71 23.61 35.74
C GLU A 318 21.91 24.03 36.60
N ALA A 319 23.14 23.81 36.13
CA ALA A 319 24.34 24.20 36.85
C ALA A 319 24.52 25.73 36.95
N VAL A 320 23.96 26.49 36.01
CA VAL A 320 24.13 27.96 35.92
C VAL A 320 22.85 28.76 36.22
N ASN A 321 21.69 28.09 36.32
CA ASN A 321 20.41 28.71 36.66
C ASN A 321 19.81 28.04 37.92
N PRO A 322 20.06 28.58 39.13
CA PRO A 322 19.59 27.99 40.39
C PRO A 322 18.07 27.91 40.52
N GLU A 323 17.34 28.84 39.90
CA GLU A 323 15.87 28.85 39.95
C GLU A 323 15.29 27.72 39.09
N LEU A 324 15.84 27.52 37.88
CA LEU A 324 15.49 26.38 37.04
C LEU A 324 15.79 25.06 37.76
N ALA A 325 16.97 24.92 38.37
CA ALA A 325 17.34 23.72 39.11
C ALA A 325 16.39 23.44 40.28
N ARG A 326 15.94 24.50 40.98
CA ARG A 326 14.94 24.40 42.07
C ARG A 326 13.60 23.90 41.54
N GLN A 327 13.10 24.48 40.45
CA GLN A 327 11.83 24.10 39.81
C GLN A 327 11.87 22.66 39.30
N LEU A 328 12.92 22.27 38.57
CA LEU A 328 13.08 20.90 38.06
C LEU A 328 13.26 19.88 39.20
N LYS A 329 13.94 20.23 40.28
CA LYS A 329 14.01 19.39 41.49
C LYS A 329 12.63 19.17 42.11
N GLN A 330 11.78 20.20 42.15
CA GLN A 330 10.41 20.09 42.63
C GLN A 330 9.58 19.16 41.73
N VAL A 331 9.64 19.33 40.41
CA VAL A 331 8.94 18.46 39.45
C VAL A 331 9.39 17.01 39.58
N ARG A 332 10.71 16.76 39.67
CA ARG A 332 11.25 15.40 39.88
C ARG A 332 10.78 14.77 41.19
N ALA A 333 10.68 15.56 42.27
CA ALA A 333 10.19 15.07 43.56
C ALA A 333 8.70 14.67 43.48
N LEU A 334 7.86 15.51 42.85
CA LEU A 334 6.45 15.22 42.63
C LEU A 334 6.25 14.01 41.71
N ALA A 335 7.01 13.93 40.61
CA ALA A 335 6.98 12.80 39.69
C ALA A 335 7.42 11.49 40.37
N ALA A 336 8.47 11.54 41.21
CA ALA A 336 8.93 10.38 41.97
C ALA A 336 7.90 9.90 43.00
N ALA A 337 7.13 10.82 43.58
CA ALA A 337 6.01 10.54 44.49
C ALA A 337 4.70 10.19 43.77
N GLU A 338 4.66 10.24 42.43
CA GLU A 338 3.46 10.08 41.60
C GLU A 338 2.30 11.03 42.00
N ASP A 339 2.66 12.22 42.48
CA ASP A 339 1.71 13.24 42.94
C ASP A 339 1.16 14.06 41.75
N LEU A 340 0.14 13.50 41.10
CA LEU A 340 -0.51 14.12 39.94
C LEU A 340 -1.18 15.47 40.28
N ASP A 341 -1.78 15.57 41.47
CA ASP A 341 -2.46 16.79 41.90
C ASP A 341 -1.46 17.91 42.22
N GLY A 342 -0.33 17.58 42.84
CA GLY A 342 0.79 18.50 43.03
C GLY A 342 1.39 18.97 41.70
N LEU A 343 1.53 18.09 40.72
CA LEU A 343 1.98 18.45 39.36
C LEU A 343 0.99 19.38 38.66
N ARG A 344 -0.32 19.09 38.73
CA ARG A 344 -1.38 19.96 38.19
C ARG A 344 -1.39 21.33 38.87
N ALA A 345 -1.24 21.37 40.19
CA ALA A 345 -1.17 22.62 40.95
C ALA A 345 0.05 23.48 40.55
N LEU A 346 1.18 22.84 40.22
CA LEU A 346 2.40 23.52 39.80
C LEU A 346 2.28 24.16 38.41
N LEU A 347 1.57 23.52 37.49
CA LEU A 347 1.35 24.06 36.14
C LEU A 347 0.22 25.10 36.09
N GLY A 348 -0.72 25.03 37.05
CA GLY A 348 -1.98 25.75 36.94
C GLY A 348 -2.85 25.23 35.79
N ALA A 349 -3.98 25.89 35.57
CA ALA A 349 -4.97 25.49 34.58
C ALA A 349 -5.01 26.50 33.43
N ALA A 350 -4.84 26.04 32.18
CA ALA A 350 -5.09 26.86 30.98
C ALA A 350 -6.60 26.95 30.70
N THR A 351 -7.30 25.84 30.93
CA THR A 351 -8.75 25.73 30.94
C THR A 351 -9.18 24.83 32.10
N ALA A 352 -10.48 24.62 32.30
CA ALA A 352 -10.97 23.70 33.34
C ALA A 352 -10.47 22.25 33.18
N GLN A 353 -9.94 21.88 32.00
CA GLN A 353 -9.60 20.51 31.63
C GLN A 353 -8.14 20.33 31.19
N THR A 354 -7.41 21.42 30.88
CA THR A 354 -6.04 21.34 30.35
C THR A 354 -5.03 22.16 31.18
N PRO A 355 -3.86 21.58 31.53
CA PRO A 355 -2.80 22.32 32.22
C PRO A 355 -2.21 23.46 31.39
N ASP A 356 -1.71 24.52 32.05
CA ASP A 356 -1.03 25.62 31.36
C ASP A 356 0.49 25.40 31.22
N PHE A 357 0.87 24.73 30.14
CA PHE A 357 2.27 24.47 29.83
C PHE A 357 3.08 25.72 29.45
N ARG A 358 2.44 26.87 29.22
CA ARG A 358 3.15 28.11 28.85
C ARG A 358 4.03 28.63 29.97
N GLN A 359 3.70 28.32 31.22
CA GLN A 359 4.50 28.74 32.38
C GLN A 359 5.86 28.06 32.42
N ILE A 360 5.97 26.80 31.95
CA ILE A 360 7.23 26.06 31.90
C ILE A 360 8.25 26.78 31.02
N ARG A 361 7.78 27.44 29.95
CA ARG A 361 8.64 28.21 29.05
C ARG A 361 9.29 29.42 29.72
N GLN A 362 8.73 29.90 30.84
CA GLN A 362 9.26 31.05 31.59
C GLN A 362 10.32 30.66 32.62
N TRP A 363 10.51 29.35 32.86
CA TRP A 363 11.46 28.84 33.85
C TRP A 363 12.92 29.03 33.44
N ASP A 364 13.18 29.16 32.14
CA ASP A 364 14.49 29.54 31.63
C ASP A 364 14.34 30.53 30.48
N THR A 365 15.24 31.51 30.44
CA THR A 365 15.26 32.52 29.38
C THR A 365 15.82 31.98 28.06
N GLN A 366 16.44 30.79 28.09
CA GLN A 366 16.90 30.06 26.90
C GLN A 366 15.97 28.87 26.63
N GLU A 367 15.24 28.92 25.52
CA GLU A 367 14.43 27.79 25.05
C GLU A 367 15.32 26.74 24.36
N PRO A 368 15.00 25.44 24.41
CA PRO A 368 13.85 24.78 25.06
C PRO A 368 14.17 24.14 26.44
N TRP A 369 15.22 24.56 27.15
CA TRP A 369 15.80 23.76 28.25
C TRP A 369 14.87 23.55 29.44
N GLY A 370 14.06 24.54 29.81
CA GLY A 370 13.03 24.39 30.86
C GLY A 370 12.00 23.31 30.52
N VAL A 371 11.52 23.29 29.27
CA VAL A 371 10.56 22.30 28.76
C VAL A 371 11.20 20.91 28.68
N CYS A 372 12.43 20.82 28.17
CA CYS A 372 13.15 19.55 28.11
C CYS A 372 13.36 18.97 29.51
N GLY A 373 13.81 19.79 30.46
CA GLY A 373 14.01 19.37 31.85
C GLY A 373 12.74 18.92 32.54
N PHE A 374 11.61 19.61 32.27
CA PHE A 374 10.29 19.20 32.77
C PHE A 374 9.90 17.81 32.25
N LEU A 375 9.96 17.60 30.93
CA LEU A 375 9.59 16.33 30.31
C LEU A 375 10.52 15.18 30.75
N MET A 376 11.82 15.44 30.87
CA MET A 376 12.81 14.48 31.38
C MET A 376 12.56 14.05 32.83
N ALA A 377 11.80 14.80 33.62
CA ALA A 377 11.43 14.36 34.97
C ALA A 377 10.55 13.10 34.96
N PHE A 378 10.00 12.73 33.81
CA PHE A 378 9.10 11.58 33.61
C PHE A 378 9.75 10.42 32.85
N THR A 379 11.07 10.41 32.64
CA THR A 379 11.76 9.35 31.86
C THR A 379 11.39 7.94 32.28
N ASP A 380 11.32 7.68 33.59
CA ASP A 380 10.96 6.35 34.13
C ASP A 380 9.44 6.19 34.38
N ARG A 381 8.64 7.22 34.09
CA ARG A 381 7.20 7.30 34.38
C ARG A 381 6.39 7.92 33.22
N PRO A 382 6.49 7.37 31.99
CA PRO A 382 5.75 7.91 30.84
C PRO A 382 4.24 7.90 31.06
N ALA A 383 3.69 6.92 31.79
CA ALA A 383 2.27 6.86 32.12
C ALA A 383 1.80 8.02 33.03
N LEU A 384 2.67 8.55 33.89
CA LEU A 384 2.34 9.72 34.73
C LEU A 384 2.28 11.00 33.89
N LEU A 385 3.23 11.18 32.96
CA LEU A 385 3.18 12.29 32.00
C LEU A 385 1.94 12.17 31.11
N ASP A 386 1.64 10.96 30.65
CA ASP A 386 0.44 10.67 29.88
C ASP A 386 -0.83 11.05 30.65
N ALA A 387 -0.90 10.74 31.95
CA ALA A 387 -2.01 11.14 32.80
C ALA A 387 -2.04 12.67 33.11
N LEU A 388 -0.89 13.34 33.07
CA LEU A 388 -0.83 14.78 33.28
C LEU A 388 -1.30 15.55 32.04
N VAL A 389 -0.90 15.09 30.85
CA VAL A 389 -1.13 15.80 29.59
C VAL A 389 -2.41 15.33 28.88
N PHE A 390 -2.70 14.04 28.92
CA PHE A 390 -3.71 13.40 28.06
C PHE A 390 -4.77 12.58 28.81
N ASP A 391 -4.83 12.58 30.15
CA ASP A 391 -5.80 11.73 30.91
C ASP A 391 -7.25 11.96 30.48
N ALA A 392 -7.64 13.22 30.28
CA ALA A 392 -8.97 13.54 29.79
C ALA A 392 -9.23 12.92 28.40
N LEU A 393 -8.24 12.96 27.50
CA LEU A 393 -8.27 12.41 26.12
C LEU A 393 -8.44 10.90 26.04
N ARG A 394 -8.10 10.15 27.11
CA ARG A 394 -8.18 8.68 27.12
C ARG A 394 -9.57 8.13 27.32
N ASP A 395 -10.48 8.93 27.87
CA ASP A 395 -11.89 8.56 28.00
C ASP A 395 -12.68 9.27 26.91
N PRO A 396 -13.07 8.57 25.81
CA PRO A 396 -13.81 9.18 24.72
C PRO A 396 -15.10 9.86 25.18
N ALA A 397 -15.73 9.36 26.25
CA ALA A 397 -16.95 9.96 26.79
C ALA A 397 -16.69 11.29 27.53
N ARG A 398 -15.46 11.56 27.96
CA ARG A 398 -15.05 12.80 28.66
C ARG A 398 -14.38 13.81 27.76
N TYR A 399 -13.92 13.40 26.57
CA TYR A 399 -13.16 14.26 25.67
C TYR A 399 -13.81 14.36 24.30
N GLN A 400 -14.96 15.01 24.33
CA GLN A 400 -15.79 15.21 23.17
C GLN A 400 -16.36 16.63 23.19
N GLY A 401 -16.26 17.33 22.06
CA GLY A 401 -16.77 18.70 21.94
C GLY A 401 -16.12 19.69 22.91
N ILE A 402 -14.85 19.48 23.27
CA ILE A 402 -14.13 20.34 24.23
C ILE A 402 -13.79 21.73 23.66
N GLY A 403 -13.95 21.90 22.35
CA GLY A 403 -13.64 23.12 21.62
C GLY A 403 -12.14 23.32 21.38
N ILE A 404 -11.85 24.12 20.35
CA ILE A 404 -10.47 24.37 19.90
C ILE A 404 -9.61 25.03 20.98
N ALA A 405 -10.20 25.89 21.82
CA ALA A 405 -9.48 26.61 22.88
C ALA A 405 -8.89 25.69 23.96
N ALA A 406 -9.53 24.55 24.24
CA ALA A 406 -8.99 23.55 25.16
C ALA A 406 -8.02 22.58 24.45
N TYR A 407 -8.20 22.35 23.15
CA TYR A 407 -7.38 21.45 22.34
C TYR A 407 -6.01 22.05 21.96
N GLU A 408 -6.00 23.30 21.48
CA GLU A 408 -4.82 23.99 20.93
C GLU A 408 -3.59 24.02 21.87
N PRO A 409 -3.71 24.29 23.19
CA PRO A 409 -2.56 24.34 24.10
C PRO A 409 -1.73 23.05 24.16
N LEU A 410 -2.34 21.90 23.83
CA LEU A 410 -1.63 20.62 23.79
C LEU A 410 -0.60 20.57 22.65
N GLY A 411 -0.92 21.17 21.50
CA GLY A 411 0.02 21.29 20.37
C GLY A 411 1.13 22.30 20.63
N ASP A 412 0.87 23.32 21.45
CA ASP A 412 1.88 24.29 21.85
C ASP A 412 3.03 23.66 22.65
N LEU A 413 2.74 22.71 23.53
CA LEU A 413 3.75 21.98 24.30
C LEU A 413 4.69 21.19 23.37
N GLN A 414 4.13 20.43 22.43
CA GLN A 414 4.93 19.53 21.60
C GLN A 414 5.63 20.28 20.46
N GLY A 415 4.93 21.20 19.80
CA GLY A 415 5.47 21.94 18.67
C GLY A 415 6.30 23.13 19.12
N SER A 416 5.63 24.23 19.46
CA SER A 416 6.33 25.48 19.66
C SER A 416 7.19 25.48 20.93
N ALA A 417 6.86 24.76 22.00
CA ALA A 417 7.68 24.78 23.22
C ALA A 417 8.90 23.85 23.16
N LEU A 418 8.75 22.64 22.62
CA LEU A 418 9.79 21.61 22.62
C LEU A 418 10.72 21.67 21.39
N LEU A 419 10.18 21.90 20.19
CA LEU A 419 10.94 21.84 18.93
C LEU A 419 11.70 23.14 18.63
N GLN A 420 12.58 23.56 19.54
CA GLN A 420 13.35 24.81 19.43
C GLN A 420 14.83 24.60 19.15
N CYS A 421 15.31 23.37 19.06
CA CYS A 421 16.70 23.05 18.76
C CYS A 421 16.82 21.92 17.75
N GLU A 422 17.98 21.82 17.08
CA GLU A 422 18.22 20.83 16.04
C GLU A 422 17.99 19.39 16.53
N ALA A 423 18.52 19.04 17.71
CA ALA A 423 18.36 17.70 18.28
C ALA A 423 16.88 17.31 18.43
N SER A 424 16.06 18.22 18.96
CA SER A 424 14.62 18.00 19.14
C SER A 424 13.85 17.85 17.82
N LEU A 425 14.16 18.69 16.82
CA LEU A 425 13.55 18.62 15.50
C LEU A 425 13.89 17.29 14.80
N ARG A 426 15.17 16.90 14.82
CA ARG A 426 15.64 15.64 14.22
C ARG A 426 14.98 14.43 14.88
N ALA A 427 14.87 14.44 16.21
CA ALA A 427 14.20 13.38 16.95
C ALA A 427 12.71 13.28 16.59
N ALA A 428 12.00 14.40 16.51
CA ALA A 428 10.60 14.42 16.08
C ALA A 428 10.43 13.89 14.64
N CYS A 429 11.29 14.29 13.70
CA CYS A 429 11.29 13.74 12.34
C CYS A 429 11.54 12.22 12.31
N ALA A 430 12.46 11.72 13.14
CA ALA A 430 12.70 10.28 13.26
C ALA A 430 11.47 9.53 13.77
N MET A 431 10.71 10.13 14.69
CA MET A 431 9.45 9.57 15.18
C MET A 431 8.37 9.54 14.09
N VAL A 432 8.22 10.62 13.32
CA VAL A 432 7.32 10.67 12.15
C VAL A 432 7.64 9.54 11.18
N ARG A 433 8.92 9.33 10.85
CA ARG A 433 9.36 8.24 9.98
C ARG A 433 9.05 6.86 10.54
N ARG A 434 9.29 6.64 11.83
CA ARG A 434 8.97 5.38 12.53
C ARG A 434 7.47 5.08 12.48
N ALA A 435 6.63 6.09 12.74
CA ALA A 435 5.17 5.98 12.65
C ALA A 435 4.71 5.69 11.21
N ALA A 436 5.22 6.44 10.23
CA ALA A 436 4.87 6.25 8.82
C ALA A 436 5.15 4.82 8.33
N ARG A 437 6.29 4.23 8.70
CA ARG A 437 6.61 2.83 8.39
C ARG A 437 5.68 1.85 9.09
N ARG A 438 5.49 2.01 10.41
CA ARG A 438 4.61 1.16 11.23
C ARG A 438 3.20 1.11 10.65
N ASP A 439 2.69 2.27 10.23
CA ASP A 439 1.30 2.45 9.80
C ASP A 439 1.10 2.25 8.29
N ARG A 440 2.15 1.79 7.58
CA ARG A 440 2.18 1.57 6.11
C ARG A 440 1.75 2.81 5.31
N LEU A 441 2.17 3.99 5.75
CA LEU A 441 2.06 5.19 4.93
C LEU A 441 3.03 5.08 3.75
N ARG A 442 2.52 5.33 2.54
CA ARG A 442 3.33 5.45 1.32
C ARG A 442 3.57 6.91 0.93
N TYR A 443 2.74 7.80 1.46
CA TYR A 443 2.83 9.24 1.21
C TYR A 443 2.30 10.02 2.41
N LEU A 444 3.03 11.06 2.81
CA LEU A 444 2.67 11.92 3.95
C LEU A 444 2.94 13.38 3.58
N GLU A 445 1.92 14.24 3.71
CA GLU A 445 2.06 15.70 3.64
C GLU A 445 2.09 16.28 5.05
N LEU A 446 3.30 16.41 5.58
CA LEU A 446 3.54 16.94 6.93
C LEU A 446 3.47 18.46 6.90
N ARG A 447 2.57 19.04 7.69
CA ARG A 447 2.39 20.49 7.78
C ARG A 447 3.11 21.07 8.99
N CYS A 448 3.75 22.23 8.80
CA CYS A 448 4.56 22.86 9.83
C CYS A 448 4.66 24.39 9.65
N SER A 449 5.06 25.09 10.71
CA SER A 449 5.31 26.54 10.70
C SER A 449 6.76 26.83 11.07
N PRO A 450 7.71 26.87 10.11
CA PRO A 450 9.13 27.05 10.39
C PRO A 450 9.50 28.16 11.38
N HIS A 451 8.87 29.34 11.30
CA HIS A 451 9.19 30.44 12.23
C HIS A 451 8.77 30.15 13.67
N ASN A 452 7.85 29.20 13.90
CA ASN A 452 7.48 28.80 15.26
C ASN A 452 8.60 28.04 15.98
N TYR A 453 9.63 27.57 15.28
CA TYR A 453 10.74 26.76 15.79
C TYR A 453 12.06 27.55 15.96
N THR A 454 11.98 28.88 16.00
CA THR A 454 13.17 29.77 15.92
C THR A 454 13.60 30.42 17.23
N ARG A 455 12.81 30.30 18.30
CA ARG A 455 13.07 30.96 19.59
C ARG A 455 14.29 30.40 20.32
N GLY A 456 14.65 29.14 20.08
CA GLY A 456 15.89 28.55 20.58
C GLY A 456 17.16 28.98 19.84
N GLY A 457 17.06 29.95 18.91
CA GLY A 457 18.21 30.52 18.19
C GLY A 457 18.44 29.97 16.79
N LEU A 458 17.60 29.04 16.32
CA LEU A 458 17.60 28.61 14.93
C LEU A 458 16.99 29.69 14.02
N SER A 459 17.56 29.88 12.84
CA SER A 459 16.88 30.58 11.74
C SER A 459 15.82 29.69 11.10
N ALA A 460 14.78 30.30 10.52
CA ALA A 460 13.75 29.54 9.82
C ALA A 460 14.31 28.72 8.63
N GLN A 461 15.38 29.21 7.99
CA GLN A 461 16.11 28.47 6.98
C GLN A 461 16.72 27.18 7.55
N GLN A 462 17.46 27.27 8.66
CA GLN A 462 18.05 26.09 9.33
C GLN A 462 17.00 25.08 9.74
N VAL A 463 15.85 25.54 10.25
CA VAL A 463 14.72 24.67 10.57
C VAL A 463 14.29 23.88 9.34
N VAL A 464 14.07 24.54 8.20
CA VAL A 464 13.67 23.86 6.97
C VAL A 464 14.75 22.88 6.51
N ASP A 465 16.02 23.27 6.54
CA ASP A 465 17.13 22.40 6.14
C ASP A 465 17.18 21.13 7.00
N ILE A 466 16.98 21.26 8.32
CA ILE A 466 16.90 20.12 9.24
C ILE A 466 15.71 19.20 8.89
N LEU A 467 14.54 19.77 8.60
CA LEU A 467 13.36 18.99 8.21
C LEU A 467 13.59 18.23 6.91
N LEU A 468 14.12 18.90 5.88
CA LEU A 468 14.42 18.28 4.58
C LEU A 468 15.43 17.14 4.74
N ASP A 469 16.55 17.41 5.42
CA ASP A 469 17.60 16.42 5.67
C ASP A 469 17.04 15.20 6.40
N SER A 470 16.35 15.43 7.52
CA SER A 470 15.86 14.36 8.40
C SER A 470 14.75 13.49 7.78
N LEU A 471 13.96 14.06 6.85
CA LEU A 471 12.83 13.40 6.20
C LEU A 471 13.16 12.85 4.80
N SER A 472 14.38 13.07 4.29
CA SER A 472 14.77 12.70 2.92
C SER A 472 15.08 11.21 2.69
N ASP A 473 15.39 10.48 3.76
CA ASP A 473 16.08 9.17 3.79
C ASP A 473 15.18 7.91 3.66
N GLU A 474 14.06 7.96 2.94
CA GLU A 474 13.07 6.86 2.96
C GLU A 474 12.69 6.34 1.56
N THR A 475 12.79 5.01 1.39
CA THR A 475 12.24 4.28 0.24
C THR A 475 10.75 3.98 0.39
N ASP A 476 10.24 3.92 1.62
CA ASP A 476 8.95 3.29 1.92
C ASP A 476 7.79 4.31 2.04
N CYS A 477 8.07 5.52 2.51
CA CYS A 477 7.10 6.61 2.60
C CYS A 477 7.70 7.90 2.02
N ASP A 478 7.03 8.49 1.04
CA ASP A 478 7.42 9.78 0.50
C ASP A 478 6.81 10.92 1.33
N ILE A 479 7.64 11.55 2.15
CA ILE A 479 7.24 12.65 3.05
C ILE A 479 7.50 14.00 2.36
N ARG A 480 6.47 14.83 2.29
CA ARG A 480 6.47 16.17 1.71
C ARG A 480 6.03 17.20 2.73
N LEU A 481 6.38 18.47 2.52
CA LEU A 481 6.12 19.56 3.44
C LEU A 481 5.04 20.52 2.92
N LEU A 482 4.13 20.91 3.82
CA LEU A 482 3.28 22.09 3.67
C LEU A 482 3.67 23.11 4.74
N PHE A 483 3.71 24.38 4.36
CA PHE A 483 3.86 25.46 5.35
C PHE A 483 2.51 26.01 5.75
N ILE A 484 2.39 26.34 7.02
CA ILE A 484 1.16 26.87 7.61
C ILE A 484 1.32 28.37 7.87
N ALA A 485 0.42 29.17 7.31
CA ALA A 485 0.13 30.50 7.82
C ALA A 485 -0.80 30.35 9.03
N SER A 486 -0.35 30.80 10.20
CA SER A 486 -1.19 30.78 11.40
C SER A 486 -2.21 31.91 11.35
N ARG A 487 -3.46 31.61 11.68
CA ARG A 487 -4.49 32.63 11.98
C ARG A 487 -4.18 33.42 13.23
N HIS A 488 -3.46 32.78 14.14
CA HIS A 488 -3.06 33.36 15.40
C HIS A 488 -1.92 34.34 15.17
N ARG A 489 -1.88 35.37 16.02
CA ARG A 489 -0.85 36.41 16.01
C ARG A 489 -0.96 37.38 14.83
N ARG A 490 0.12 38.13 14.64
CA ARG A 490 0.20 39.27 13.72
C ARG A 490 0.24 38.76 12.28
N MET A 491 -0.46 39.45 11.38
CA MET A 491 -0.42 39.16 9.94
C MET A 491 1.02 39.11 9.38
N SER A 492 1.94 39.90 9.95
CA SER A 492 3.36 39.87 9.59
C SER A 492 4.00 38.49 9.76
N GLU A 493 3.60 37.70 10.76
CA GLU A 493 4.13 36.35 10.97
C GLU A 493 3.63 35.36 9.91
N ALA A 494 2.38 35.51 9.45
CA ALA A 494 1.87 34.74 8.32
C ALA A 494 2.62 35.09 7.03
N ILE A 495 2.84 36.39 6.78
CA ILE A 495 3.61 36.89 5.63
C ILE A 495 5.04 36.34 5.64
N GLN A 496 5.70 36.29 6.80
CA GLN A 496 7.06 35.73 6.93
C GLN A 496 7.18 34.27 6.49
N HIS A 497 6.15 33.45 6.68
CA HIS A 497 6.15 32.07 6.19
C HIS A 497 5.96 32.00 4.67
N ILE A 498 5.17 32.91 4.12
CA ILE A 498 4.92 33.01 2.67
C ILE A 498 6.19 33.45 1.97
N GLU A 499 6.85 34.50 2.46
CA GLU A 499 8.14 35.00 1.94
C GLU A 499 9.21 33.90 2.01
N LEU A 500 9.34 33.23 3.16
CA LEU A 500 10.27 32.11 3.32
C LEU A 500 10.06 31.02 2.26
N ALA A 501 8.81 30.58 2.03
CA ALA A 501 8.53 29.58 1.01
C ALA A 501 8.87 30.06 -0.40
N GLN A 502 8.60 31.33 -0.73
CA GLN A 502 8.93 31.88 -2.04
C GLN A 502 10.44 31.94 -2.28
N ASP A 503 11.19 32.43 -1.30
CA ASP A 503 12.64 32.57 -1.36
C ASP A 503 13.32 31.21 -1.52
N LEU A 504 12.93 30.25 -0.67
CA LEU A 504 13.43 28.87 -0.73
C LEU A 504 13.11 28.17 -2.04
N ARG A 505 11.90 28.39 -2.56
CA ARG A 505 11.46 27.81 -3.84
C ARG A 505 12.23 28.38 -5.02
N ALA A 506 12.62 29.65 -4.95
CA ALA A 506 13.48 30.28 -5.95
C ALA A 506 14.92 29.77 -5.85
N ALA A 507 15.43 29.55 -4.64
CA ALA A 507 16.82 29.19 -4.38
C ALA A 507 17.14 27.69 -4.54
N SER A 508 16.20 26.78 -4.25
CA SER A 508 16.47 25.34 -4.16
C SER A 508 15.51 24.49 -5.00
N ALA A 509 16.08 23.65 -5.88
CA ALA A 509 15.33 22.65 -6.63
C ALA A 509 14.85 21.50 -5.75
N ASP A 510 15.63 21.12 -4.74
CA ASP A 510 15.24 20.06 -3.80
C ASP A 510 14.08 20.52 -2.91
N PHE A 511 14.14 21.74 -2.39
CA PHE A 511 13.01 22.34 -1.68
C PHE A 511 11.76 22.38 -2.57
N ARG A 512 11.89 22.82 -3.84
CA ARG A 512 10.78 22.81 -4.81
C ARG A 512 10.12 21.45 -4.98
N ARG A 513 10.87 20.36 -4.84
CA ARG A 513 10.34 19.01 -4.92
C ARG A 513 9.66 18.63 -3.60
N ARG A 514 10.28 18.92 -2.45
CA ARG A 514 9.78 18.48 -1.13
C ARG A 514 8.64 19.33 -0.58
N PHE A 515 8.64 20.62 -0.87
CA PHE A 515 7.58 21.56 -0.52
C PHE A 515 6.48 21.52 -1.57
N VAL A 516 5.27 21.09 -1.18
CA VAL A 516 4.18 20.80 -2.12
C VAL A 516 2.95 21.71 -1.95
N GLY A 517 2.87 22.50 -0.89
CA GLY A 517 1.73 23.40 -0.73
C GLY A 517 1.79 24.31 0.48
N PHE A 518 0.76 25.13 0.61
CA PHE A 518 0.56 26.04 1.73
C PHE A 518 -0.78 25.77 2.41
N ASP A 519 -0.86 26.02 3.71
CA ASP A 519 -2.03 25.86 4.54
C ASP A 519 -2.36 27.14 5.33
N LEU A 520 -3.63 27.32 5.68
CA LEU A 520 -4.11 28.30 6.65
C LEU A 520 -4.77 27.53 7.80
N ALA A 521 -4.16 27.60 8.98
CA ALA A 521 -4.60 26.82 10.13
C ALA A 521 -4.65 27.66 11.42
N GLY A 522 -5.20 27.03 12.46
CA GLY A 522 -5.51 27.67 13.73
C GLY A 522 -6.99 28.00 13.87
N ASN A 523 -7.39 28.45 15.06
CA ASN A 523 -8.74 28.86 15.44
C ASN A 523 -9.34 29.79 14.38
N GLU A 524 -10.34 29.26 13.69
CA GLU A 524 -11.01 29.91 12.57
C GLU A 524 -11.75 31.20 12.99
N GLN A 525 -12.09 31.38 14.27
CA GLN A 525 -12.72 32.59 14.80
C GLN A 525 -11.79 33.81 14.80
N GLN A 526 -10.46 33.59 14.81
CA GLN A 526 -9.50 34.68 14.90
C GLN A 526 -9.34 35.44 13.59
N ARG A 527 -9.50 34.75 12.46
CA ARG A 527 -9.35 35.33 11.13
C ARG A 527 -10.01 34.45 10.06
N SER A 528 -10.94 35.05 9.33
CA SER A 528 -11.62 34.42 8.20
C SER A 528 -10.68 34.23 7.00
N PRO A 529 -10.95 33.28 6.08
CA PRO A 529 -10.16 33.11 4.88
C PRO A 529 -10.11 34.37 3.99
N VAL A 530 -11.20 35.13 3.85
CA VAL A 530 -11.19 36.35 3.01
C VAL A 530 -10.18 37.41 3.49
N GLU A 531 -9.95 37.51 4.80
CA GLU A 531 -8.96 38.43 5.38
C GLU A 531 -7.52 38.07 5.01
N MET A 532 -7.25 36.82 4.62
CA MET A 532 -5.94 36.34 4.20
C MET A 532 -5.67 36.53 2.70
N ARG A 533 -6.65 36.98 1.92
CA ARG A 533 -6.56 37.03 0.45
C ARG A 533 -5.35 37.77 -0.08
N ASP A 534 -5.09 38.96 0.43
CA ASP A 534 -3.98 39.78 -0.06
C ASP A 534 -2.62 39.20 0.36
N ALA A 535 -2.55 38.59 1.55
CA ALA A 535 -1.36 37.89 2.02
C ALA A 535 -1.08 36.63 1.19
N PHE A 536 -2.11 35.89 0.76
CA PHE A 536 -1.99 34.66 -0.04
C PHE A 536 -1.79 34.93 -1.54
N ARG A 537 -2.07 36.15 -2.02
CA ARG A 537 -1.89 36.52 -3.43
C ARG A 537 -0.52 36.12 -4.04
N PRO A 538 0.63 36.24 -3.35
CA PRO A 538 1.92 35.78 -3.88
C PRO A 538 1.97 34.26 -4.12
N LEU A 539 1.35 33.45 -3.26
CA LEU A 539 1.26 31.99 -3.42
C LEU A 539 0.43 31.63 -4.66
N LEU A 540 -0.71 32.31 -4.85
CA LEU A 540 -1.57 32.15 -6.02
C LEU A 540 -0.85 32.49 -7.32
N LYS A 541 -0.11 33.60 -7.35
CA LYS A 541 0.73 33.98 -8.51
C LYS A 541 1.82 32.96 -8.82
N ALA A 542 2.32 32.27 -7.80
CA ALA A 542 3.32 31.22 -7.93
C ALA A 542 2.73 29.83 -8.26
N CYS A 543 1.40 29.73 -8.37
CA CYS A 543 0.65 28.49 -8.58
C CYS A 543 1.01 27.42 -7.53
N ILE A 544 1.20 27.83 -6.28
CA ILE A 544 1.43 26.91 -5.17
C ILE A 544 0.07 26.31 -4.75
N PRO A 545 -0.05 24.98 -4.63
CA PRO A 545 -1.27 24.35 -4.14
C PRO A 545 -1.63 24.81 -2.73
N ILE A 546 -2.92 24.99 -2.48
CA ILE A 546 -3.43 25.53 -1.21
C ILE A 546 -4.44 24.56 -0.59
N SER A 547 -4.20 24.21 0.68
CA SER A 547 -5.21 23.65 1.58
C SER A 547 -5.60 24.72 2.60
N ILE A 548 -6.83 24.70 3.12
CA ILE A 548 -7.27 25.68 4.14
C ILE A 548 -8.13 24.94 5.16
N HIS A 549 -7.81 25.01 6.45
CA HIS A 549 -8.76 24.61 7.49
C HIS A 549 -9.99 25.52 7.39
N ALA A 550 -11.16 24.96 7.08
CA ALA A 550 -12.37 25.76 7.01
C ALA A 550 -13.58 24.91 7.37
N GLY A 551 -14.48 25.50 8.17
CA GLY A 551 -15.71 24.84 8.58
C GLY A 551 -15.50 23.69 9.55
N GLU A 552 -14.44 23.74 10.37
CA GLU A 552 -14.29 22.84 11.51
C GLU A 552 -15.30 23.21 12.61
N ASP A 553 -15.20 24.42 13.15
CA ASP A 553 -16.13 24.97 14.15
C ASP A 553 -16.85 26.23 13.66
N GLN A 554 -16.65 26.60 12.39
CA GLN A 554 -17.25 27.80 11.76
C GLN A 554 -18.27 27.47 10.66
N PRO A 555 -19.15 28.43 10.32
CA PRO A 555 -20.16 28.25 9.27
C PRO A 555 -19.54 27.96 7.89
N VAL A 556 -20.36 27.36 7.03
CA VAL A 556 -20.02 27.03 5.63
C VAL A 556 -19.50 28.21 4.79
N ASN A 557 -19.78 29.46 5.21
CA ASN A 557 -19.21 30.64 4.58
C ASN A 557 -17.67 30.65 4.59
N ASN A 558 -17.03 30.14 5.65
CA ASN A 558 -15.57 30.00 5.67
C ASN A 558 -15.09 29.04 4.58
N ILE A 559 -15.82 27.96 4.31
CA ILE A 559 -15.49 27.02 3.23
C ILE A 559 -15.65 27.69 1.87
N TRP A 560 -16.70 28.51 1.72
CA TRP A 560 -16.91 29.32 0.51
C TRP A 560 -15.73 30.28 0.28
N GLU A 561 -15.33 31.04 1.30
CA GLU A 561 -14.21 31.98 1.20
C GLU A 561 -12.88 31.27 0.93
N ALA A 562 -12.62 30.15 1.61
CA ALA A 562 -11.45 29.31 1.34
C ALA A 562 -11.41 28.87 -0.15
N THR A 563 -12.56 28.47 -0.69
CA THR A 563 -12.70 28.00 -2.07
C THR A 563 -12.53 29.13 -3.10
N TYR A 564 -13.14 30.29 -2.88
CA TYR A 564 -13.23 31.34 -3.91
C TYR A 564 -12.26 32.50 -3.72
N GLU A 565 -11.97 32.89 -2.48
CA GLU A 565 -11.03 33.99 -2.19
C GLU A 565 -9.59 33.49 -2.10
N LEU A 566 -9.38 32.28 -1.58
CA LEU A 566 -8.05 31.67 -1.46
C LEU A 566 -7.78 30.56 -2.48
N SER A 567 -8.74 30.23 -3.36
CA SER A 567 -8.60 29.20 -4.39
C SER A 567 -8.13 27.84 -3.85
N ALA A 568 -8.60 27.46 -2.66
CA ALA A 568 -8.22 26.21 -2.03
C ALA A 568 -8.55 24.99 -2.93
N GLU A 569 -7.56 24.12 -3.11
CA GLU A 569 -7.72 22.84 -3.80
C GLU A 569 -8.16 21.73 -2.84
N ARG A 570 -7.92 21.93 -1.53
CA ARG A 570 -8.40 21.07 -0.45
C ARG A 570 -8.89 21.89 0.73
N ILE A 571 -9.87 21.35 1.45
CA ILE A 571 -10.46 21.95 2.65
C ILE A 571 -10.15 21.04 3.83
N GLY A 572 -9.45 21.57 4.83
CA GLY A 572 -9.24 20.94 6.13
C GLY A 572 -10.55 20.87 6.91
N HIS A 573 -10.89 19.68 7.40
CA HIS A 573 -12.11 19.32 8.13
C HIS A 573 -13.40 19.43 7.31
N GLY A 574 -13.81 20.64 6.90
CA GLY A 574 -14.95 20.88 6.02
C GLY A 574 -16.30 20.38 6.54
N LEU A 575 -16.51 20.35 7.87
CA LEU A 575 -17.64 19.68 8.53
C LEU A 575 -18.99 20.34 8.22
N THR A 576 -19.00 21.65 7.98
CA THR A 576 -20.22 22.43 7.69
C THR A 576 -20.55 22.52 6.20
N LEU A 577 -19.80 21.85 5.30
CA LEU A 577 -20.06 21.93 3.84
C LEU A 577 -21.46 21.43 3.45
N HIS A 578 -22.07 20.57 4.26
CA HIS A 578 -23.41 20.04 4.00
C HIS A 578 -24.51 21.10 4.12
N ASP A 579 -24.24 22.21 4.83
CA ASP A 579 -25.18 23.32 4.99
C ASP A 579 -25.40 24.12 3.69
N ASN A 580 -24.55 23.92 2.66
CA ASN A 580 -24.70 24.55 1.36
C ASN A 580 -24.58 23.52 0.22
N PRO A 581 -25.71 22.93 -0.24
CA PRO A 581 -25.72 21.93 -1.31
C PRO A 581 -25.15 22.41 -2.65
N GLU A 582 -25.23 23.71 -2.96
CA GLU A 582 -24.67 24.26 -4.20
C GLU A 582 -23.14 24.33 -4.13
N LEU A 583 -22.59 24.77 -2.99
CA LEU A 583 -21.15 24.76 -2.75
C LEU A 583 -20.61 23.33 -2.76
N LEU A 584 -21.29 22.40 -2.09
CA LEU A 584 -20.94 20.98 -2.09
C LEU A 584 -20.88 20.41 -3.51
N ARG A 585 -21.92 20.65 -4.33
CA ARG A 585 -21.93 20.25 -5.75
C ARG A 585 -20.73 20.85 -6.49
N ARG A 586 -20.38 22.10 -6.17
CA ARG A 586 -19.27 22.77 -6.83
C ARG A 586 -17.91 22.22 -6.42
N CYS A 587 -17.73 21.82 -5.17
CA CYS A 587 -16.56 21.08 -4.70
C CYS A 587 -16.42 19.73 -5.43
N VAL A 588 -17.51 18.99 -5.63
CA VAL A 588 -17.53 17.75 -6.43
C VAL A 588 -17.08 18.00 -7.87
N GLU A 589 -17.71 18.95 -8.56
CA GLU A 589 -17.40 19.27 -9.97
C GLU A 589 -15.96 19.75 -10.17
N ARG A 590 -15.45 20.58 -9.26
CA ARG A 590 -14.07 21.09 -9.28
C ARG A 590 -13.06 20.11 -8.70
N ARG A 591 -13.51 18.99 -8.14
CA ARG A 591 -12.71 17.97 -7.47
C ARG A 591 -11.88 18.52 -6.30
N ILE A 592 -12.44 19.50 -5.58
CA ILE A 592 -11.89 20.01 -4.32
C ILE A 592 -12.05 18.92 -3.28
N ALA A 593 -10.95 18.52 -2.64
CA ALA A 593 -10.98 17.45 -1.65
C ALA A 593 -11.30 17.98 -0.25
N VAL A 594 -11.93 17.16 0.60
CA VAL A 594 -12.10 17.46 2.02
C VAL A 594 -11.22 16.51 2.84
N GLU A 595 -10.36 17.09 3.66
CA GLU A 595 -9.44 16.41 4.58
C GLU A 595 -10.12 16.23 5.93
N MET A 596 -10.86 15.13 6.11
CA MET A 596 -11.55 14.85 7.36
C MET A 596 -10.57 14.26 8.39
N CYS A 597 -10.74 14.64 9.65
CA CYS A 597 -9.89 14.21 10.77
C CYS A 597 -10.78 13.67 11.92
N PRO A 598 -11.38 12.48 11.77
CA PRO A 598 -12.43 11.96 12.63
C PRO A 598 -12.18 12.08 14.14
N SER A 599 -11.00 11.70 14.64
CA SER A 599 -10.73 11.77 16.09
C SER A 599 -10.65 13.22 16.56
N SER A 600 -9.91 14.07 15.85
CA SER A 600 -9.81 15.50 16.16
C SER A 600 -11.19 16.18 16.11
N ASN A 601 -12.00 15.88 15.07
CA ASN A 601 -13.35 16.43 14.93
C ASN A 601 -14.30 15.96 16.05
N TYR A 602 -14.20 14.69 16.48
CA TYR A 602 -14.92 14.19 17.63
C TYR A 602 -14.52 14.93 18.92
N GLN A 603 -13.23 15.17 19.11
CA GLN A 603 -12.69 15.80 20.32
C GLN A 603 -13.02 17.29 20.38
N ILE A 604 -12.89 18.03 19.26
CA ILE A 604 -13.08 19.48 19.19
C ILE A 604 -14.57 19.85 19.08
N VAL A 605 -15.29 19.25 18.14
CA VAL A 605 -16.67 19.65 17.78
C VAL A 605 -17.71 18.71 18.42
N GLY A 606 -17.47 17.41 18.34
CA GLY A 606 -18.33 16.38 18.92
C GLY A 606 -19.43 15.86 17.99
N PHE A 607 -19.44 14.54 17.77
CA PHE A 607 -20.43 13.84 16.97
C PHE A 607 -20.81 12.49 17.58
N ARG A 608 -21.91 11.91 17.13
CA ARG A 608 -22.33 10.57 17.55
C ARG A 608 -21.27 9.53 17.18
N ASP A 609 -20.86 8.73 18.15
CA ASP A 609 -20.15 7.48 17.94
C ASP A 609 -21.13 6.31 18.13
N PHE A 610 -21.41 5.58 17.05
CA PHE A 610 -22.38 4.49 17.05
C PHE A 610 -21.83 3.19 17.66
N VAL A 611 -20.51 3.04 17.79
CA VAL A 611 -19.88 1.87 18.42
C VAL A 611 -19.82 2.07 19.93
N LEU A 612 -19.37 3.23 20.38
CA LEU A 612 -19.28 3.58 21.80
C LEU A 612 -20.64 3.97 22.40
N GLN A 613 -21.65 4.23 21.56
CA GLN A 613 -22.95 4.75 21.97
C GLN A 613 -22.80 6.05 22.80
N ALA A 614 -21.89 6.91 22.36
CA ALA A 614 -21.50 8.14 23.06
C ALA A 614 -21.61 9.36 22.13
N GLY A 615 -21.71 10.54 22.74
CA GLY A 615 -21.79 11.82 22.04
C GLY A 615 -23.18 12.37 21.76
N PRO A 616 -23.25 13.60 21.20
CA PRO A 616 -24.51 14.21 20.84
C PRO A 616 -25.13 13.47 19.66
N ASP A 617 -26.42 13.72 19.39
CA ASP A 617 -27.12 13.10 18.26
C ASP A 617 -26.71 13.70 16.89
N THR A 618 -25.78 14.66 16.88
CA THR A 618 -25.18 15.22 15.67
C THR A 618 -24.42 14.16 14.89
N GLN A 619 -24.80 13.95 13.63
CA GLN A 619 -24.16 12.97 12.75
C GLN A 619 -22.92 13.55 12.08
N TYR A 620 -21.91 12.70 11.87
CA TYR A 620 -20.73 13.06 11.10
C TYR A 620 -21.07 13.08 9.59
N PRO A 621 -20.71 14.12 8.82
CA PRO A 621 -21.25 14.35 7.47
C PRO A 621 -20.67 13.42 6.39
N LEU A 622 -19.82 12.46 6.77
CA LEU A 622 -19.09 11.59 5.85
C LEU A 622 -20.00 10.80 4.90
N ALA A 623 -21.10 10.23 5.40
CA ALA A 623 -22.02 9.45 4.57
C ALA A 623 -22.65 10.30 3.46
N ASP A 624 -23.04 11.53 3.79
CA ASP A 624 -23.64 12.47 2.83
C ASP A 624 -22.59 12.90 1.79
N TYR A 625 -21.35 13.15 2.21
CA TYR A 625 -20.26 13.51 1.33
C TYR A 625 -19.91 12.39 0.35
N LEU A 626 -19.80 11.14 0.82
CA LEU A 626 -19.55 9.99 -0.04
C LEU A 626 -20.71 9.77 -1.03
N SER A 627 -21.96 9.87 -0.55
CA SER A 627 -23.15 9.71 -1.38
C SER A 627 -23.27 10.78 -2.47
N ALA A 628 -22.85 12.01 -2.18
CA ALA A 628 -22.81 13.10 -3.14
C ALA A 628 -21.61 13.04 -4.12
N GLY A 629 -20.71 12.08 -3.93
CA GLY A 629 -19.51 11.92 -4.75
C GLY A 629 -18.42 12.94 -4.45
N LEU A 630 -18.36 13.48 -3.23
CA LEU A 630 -17.29 14.37 -2.78
C LEU A 630 -16.01 13.60 -2.53
N ARG A 631 -14.86 14.16 -2.92
CA ARG A 631 -13.56 13.52 -2.66
C ARG A 631 -13.17 13.74 -1.21
N VAL A 632 -13.53 12.80 -0.37
CA VAL A 632 -13.14 12.80 1.04
C VAL A 632 -11.87 11.99 1.24
N THR A 633 -10.98 12.51 2.09
CA THR A 633 -9.80 11.83 2.61
C THR A 633 -9.89 11.77 4.13
N VAL A 634 -9.27 10.77 4.75
CA VAL A 634 -9.25 10.58 6.21
C VAL A 634 -7.81 10.67 6.69
N ASN A 635 -7.55 11.53 7.69
CA ASN A 635 -6.22 11.99 8.08
C ASN A 635 -6.10 12.12 9.60
N THR A 636 -4.88 12.12 10.13
CA THR A 636 -4.65 12.06 11.59
C THR A 636 -4.72 13.39 12.32
N ASP A 637 -4.56 14.50 11.62
CA ASP A 637 -4.41 15.85 12.17
C ASP A 637 -3.23 15.95 13.17
N ASN A 638 -3.47 15.62 14.44
CA ASN A 638 -2.48 15.62 15.50
C ASN A 638 -2.44 14.23 16.18
N PRO A 639 -1.77 13.22 15.59
CA PRO A 639 -1.89 11.82 16.05
C PRO A 639 -1.44 11.60 17.50
N GLY A 640 -0.45 12.35 17.97
CA GLY A 640 0.03 12.31 19.35
C GLY A 640 -0.95 12.91 20.36
N ILE A 641 -1.70 13.94 19.95
CA ILE A 641 -2.73 14.59 20.78
C ILE A 641 -4.02 13.75 20.75
N SER A 642 -4.53 13.43 19.57
CA SER A 642 -5.77 12.67 19.38
C SER A 642 -5.63 11.18 19.74
N ARG A 643 -4.42 10.69 20.02
CA ARG A 643 -4.12 9.28 20.34
C ARG A 643 -4.58 8.33 19.26
N THR A 644 -4.23 8.67 18.03
CA THR A 644 -4.71 7.97 16.84
C THR A 644 -3.57 7.67 15.86
N ASP A 645 -3.89 6.89 14.84
CA ASP A 645 -3.08 6.57 13.69
C ASP A 645 -3.98 6.47 12.44
N PRO A 646 -3.45 6.39 11.22
CA PRO A 646 -4.27 6.35 10.01
C PRO A 646 -5.30 5.20 9.95
N SER A 647 -5.03 4.07 10.60
CA SER A 647 -5.98 2.95 10.69
C SER A 647 -7.08 3.27 11.69
N GLN A 648 -6.73 3.82 12.84
CA GLN A 648 -7.69 4.28 13.84
C GLN A 648 -8.60 5.38 13.30
N GLU A 649 -8.10 6.31 12.49
CA GLU A 649 -8.94 7.34 11.86
C GLU A 649 -9.96 6.74 10.89
N LEU A 650 -9.58 5.77 10.06
CA LEU A 650 -10.53 5.08 9.18
C LEU A 650 -11.58 4.30 9.98
N TYR A 651 -11.19 3.68 11.09
CA TYR A 651 -12.12 3.02 12.00
C TYR A 651 -13.06 4.02 12.67
N LYS A 652 -12.54 5.13 13.18
CA LYS A 652 -13.32 6.19 13.84
C LYS A 652 -14.29 6.85 12.88
N ALA A 653 -13.88 7.13 11.63
CA ALA A 653 -14.75 7.59 10.55
C ALA A 653 -15.96 6.66 10.36
N ALA A 654 -15.70 5.34 10.33
CA ALA A 654 -16.75 4.35 10.18
C ALA A 654 -17.64 4.26 11.43
N ALA A 655 -17.07 4.28 12.62
CA ALA A 655 -17.81 4.26 13.88
C ALA A 655 -18.73 5.49 14.07
N MET A 656 -18.36 6.64 13.49
CA MET A 656 -19.18 7.87 13.49
C MET A 656 -20.16 7.95 12.32
N THR A 657 -20.18 6.93 11.45
CA THR A 657 -21.11 6.83 10.32
C THR A 657 -22.26 5.88 10.68
N PRO A 658 -23.54 6.28 10.51
CA PRO A 658 -24.67 5.40 10.78
C PRO A 658 -24.57 4.05 10.03
N GLY A 659 -24.50 2.95 10.77
CA GLY A 659 -24.35 1.61 10.19
C GLY A 659 -22.96 1.29 9.64
N GLY A 660 -21.94 2.09 9.95
CA GLY A 660 -20.56 1.84 9.52
C GLY A 660 -20.31 2.10 8.04
N LEU A 661 -19.07 1.86 7.61
CA LEU A 661 -18.64 1.94 6.21
C LEU A 661 -18.33 0.56 5.67
N THR A 662 -18.70 0.29 4.43
CA THR A 662 -18.29 -0.94 3.76
C THR A 662 -16.78 -0.93 3.51
N TYR A 663 -16.14 -2.10 3.47
CA TYR A 663 -14.72 -2.18 3.11
C TYR A 663 -14.44 -1.55 1.74
N TRP A 664 -15.41 -1.61 0.82
CA TRP A 664 -15.35 -0.93 -0.46
C TRP A 664 -15.23 0.60 -0.32
N GLU A 665 -16.07 1.23 0.50
CA GLU A 665 -16.02 2.68 0.78
C GLU A 665 -14.72 3.06 1.50
N VAL A 666 -14.22 2.21 2.39
CA VAL A 666 -12.92 2.44 3.05
C VAL A 666 -11.76 2.44 2.04
N LEU A 667 -11.75 1.50 1.09
CA LEU A 667 -10.75 1.48 0.01
C LEU A 667 -10.87 2.70 -0.92
N GLN A 668 -12.08 3.22 -1.12
CA GLN A 668 -12.32 4.46 -1.85
C GLN A 668 -11.71 5.67 -1.11
N LEU A 669 -11.89 5.78 0.22
CA LEU A 669 -11.27 6.81 1.04
C LEU A 669 -9.74 6.76 0.99
N ILE A 670 -9.16 5.56 1.06
CA ILE A 670 -7.71 5.34 0.92
C ILE A 670 -7.23 5.85 -0.45
N ARG A 671 -7.91 5.46 -1.52
CA ARG A 671 -7.56 5.93 -2.88
C ARG A 671 -7.66 7.44 -3.01
N ASN A 672 -8.69 8.04 -2.42
CA ASN A 672 -8.91 9.48 -2.48
C ASN A 672 -7.73 10.26 -1.87
N GLY A 673 -7.11 9.73 -0.80
CA GLY A 673 -5.89 10.28 -0.22
C GLY A 673 -4.76 10.37 -1.25
N PHE A 674 -4.44 9.28 -1.94
CA PHE A 674 -3.43 9.30 -3.00
C PHE A 674 -3.80 10.23 -4.17
N GLN A 675 -5.08 10.34 -4.52
CA GLN A 675 -5.53 11.22 -5.60
C GLN A 675 -5.43 12.72 -5.28
N ALA A 676 -5.69 13.07 -4.02
CA ALA A 676 -5.70 14.44 -3.53
C ALA A 676 -4.30 14.97 -3.16
N ALA A 677 -3.26 14.13 -3.20
CA ALA A 677 -1.88 14.55 -3.01
C ALA A 677 -1.48 15.73 -3.92
N PHE A 678 -0.76 16.71 -3.36
CA PHE A 678 -0.18 17.86 -4.05
C PHE A 678 1.13 17.56 -4.77
N CYS A 679 1.61 16.30 -4.70
CA CYS A 679 2.70 15.87 -5.56
C CYS A 679 2.36 16.02 -7.05
N ASN A 680 3.40 16.03 -7.89
CA ASN A 680 3.22 16.20 -9.32
C ASN A 680 2.43 15.01 -9.92
N ARG A 681 1.95 15.17 -11.17
CA ARG A 681 1.13 14.15 -11.84
C ARG A 681 1.84 12.79 -11.97
N GLN A 682 3.14 12.77 -12.20
CA GLN A 682 3.91 11.54 -12.35
C GLN A 682 4.03 10.83 -10.99
N ASP A 683 4.49 11.53 -9.96
CA ASP A 683 4.62 11.02 -8.58
C ASP A 683 3.28 10.42 -8.12
N ARG A 684 2.17 11.14 -8.33
CA ARG A 684 0.82 10.66 -8.00
C ARG A 684 0.43 9.38 -8.75
N ARG A 685 0.78 9.26 -10.04
CA ARG A 685 0.49 8.05 -10.82
C ARG A 685 1.27 6.86 -10.28
N GLU A 686 2.53 7.06 -9.93
CA GLU A 686 3.40 6.03 -9.36
C GLU A 686 2.96 5.63 -7.95
N LEU A 687 2.54 6.59 -7.12
CA LEU A 687 1.97 6.33 -5.80
C LEU A 687 0.68 5.50 -5.89
N LEU A 688 -0.25 5.89 -6.77
CA LEU A 688 -1.50 5.15 -7.00
C LEU A 688 -1.23 3.74 -7.52
N GLY A 689 -0.31 3.58 -8.49
CA GLY A 689 0.03 2.29 -9.06
C GLY A 689 0.68 1.35 -8.04
N ARG A 690 1.59 1.86 -7.20
CA ARG A 690 2.21 1.09 -6.11
C ARG A 690 1.18 0.69 -5.05
N ALA A 691 0.37 1.63 -4.59
CA ALA A 691 -0.69 1.37 -3.60
C ALA A 691 -1.70 0.33 -4.12
N GLU A 692 -2.09 0.44 -5.40
CA GLU A 692 -2.97 -0.54 -6.04
C GLU A 692 -2.31 -1.92 -6.13
N ALA A 693 -1.05 -2.02 -6.55
CA ALA A 693 -0.34 -3.29 -6.64
C ALA A 693 -0.25 -3.99 -5.28
N GLU A 694 0.15 -3.28 -4.23
CA GLU A 694 0.22 -3.81 -2.86
C GLU A 694 -1.15 -4.26 -2.34
N LEU A 695 -2.20 -3.47 -2.60
CA LEU A 695 -3.57 -3.83 -2.23
C LEU A 695 -4.03 -5.12 -2.93
N MET A 696 -3.75 -5.24 -4.23
CA MET A 696 -4.17 -6.38 -5.03
C MET A 696 -3.39 -7.66 -4.68
N GLU A 697 -2.10 -7.55 -4.42
CA GLU A 697 -1.28 -8.64 -3.89
C GLU A 697 -1.86 -9.16 -2.57
N TRP A 698 -2.13 -8.25 -1.62
CA TRP A 698 -2.70 -8.61 -0.33
C TRP A 698 -4.09 -9.26 -0.45
N LEU A 699 -4.99 -8.72 -1.28
CA LEU A 699 -6.33 -9.26 -1.50
C LEU A 699 -6.33 -10.64 -2.20
N THR A 700 -5.30 -10.95 -2.99
CA THR A 700 -5.19 -12.21 -3.74
C THR A 700 -4.46 -13.30 -2.95
N GLU A 701 -3.41 -12.96 -2.18
CA GLU A 701 -2.70 -13.92 -1.33
C GLU A 701 -3.54 -14.42 -0.16
N THR A 702 -4.35 -13.55 0.44
CA THR A 702 -5.26 -13.93 1.54
C THR A 702 -6.26 -15.00 1.09
N ALA A 703 -6.65 -15.00 -0.19
CA ALA A 703 -7.52 -16.03 -0.76
C ALA A 703 -6.89 -17.43 -0.80
N SER A 704 -5.56 -17.53 -0.76
CA SER A 704 -4.83 -18.80 -0.79
C SER A 704 -4.65 -19.44 0.59
N ARG A 705 -4.95 -18.70 1.69
CA ARG A 705 -4.82 -19.18 3.08
C ARG A 705 -6.12 -19.72 3.68
N ASP A 706 -7.26 -19.42 3.06
CA ASP A 706 -8.59 -19.88 3.48
C ASP A 706 -9.12 -21.10 2.67
N VAL A 707 -8.25 -21.84 1.97
CA VAL A 707 -8.58 -23.06 1.18
C VAL A 707 -7.90 -24.29 1.74
#